data_AF-A0A9D5W855-F1
#
_entry.id   AF-A0A9D5W855-F1
#
_cell.length_a   1.000
_cell.length_b   1.000
_cell.length_c   1.000
_cell.angle_alpha   90.00
_cell.angle_beta   90.00
_cell.angle_gamma   90.00
#
_symmetry.space_group_name_H-M   'P 1'
#
loop_
_entity.id
_entity.type
_entity.pdbx_description
1 polymer ?
#
loop_
_entity_poly.entity_id
_entity_poly.type
_entity_poly.pdbx_seq_one_letter_code
_entity_poly.pdbx_strand_id
1 'polypeptide(L)'
;DAFAGGARSLSDPAHGAALVSAAPAQPAQPVRVIAISSAVAGAQALASDVAPGVVAVVYAETDAPDEVLAQITAALGGQKAQSIAIASHENSTGTFDLTDGAAVSAGSVLANSQMNAFWSGIGGLLTANGTIDILACDQASTTQGEMTVAAIAKVSGHTVDASTDATGNASSSGDWVLEQGGVNVAATYFAAGKLGNFTGTLADPGVQNPAASGAAPALGAQITSMAVESNGQIVVAGYVYNGRNDDFAVERFNSNGALDNTFGVNGLSVTDFSGENAEATSVAVQADGRIVLGGEVYNGTNYDFALARYNVNGSLDTTFGASGKVVTDFGGANAVVNSIALEGSGANTEIVAGGYISAGTHTDMALAKYTSSGALDSGFGSGGVVTQDIAGRDSQIASVAVVKSGTANQILAAGYGYDAAASHNDFVLARFGDNGALDAGFGSGGLVLTNFGAEAKAGSLAVGTGGQIVVAGYADAGAGGAAEFALARYNAGGGLDTTFGNGGTAATAVGYGASQATSVAVEGAGSSARIVAAGAAVGSAGHTDFALASYDATGNLISTAVQDFIGNGAQAKAVAYDAASGDIVAAGFASNGAGPEFALAAFTATGGLAAGTLDAGFGSLGLQTSNASGLIDTSGAPVRVMAISSDIAQGGLLARDTADGVIEFIYNESGAPAQVLQELELALGGVKADSIALATHGSTDGTFDLTDGGVVSAGSVLGNAGMNAFWQGVGGQLKTAGSIDLLACDLADSMQGQLTAAVISQVSGRAVNASTDATGNPAYGGDWILEMGNVDL
;
A
#
# COMPACT_ATOMS: atom_id res chain seq x y z
N ASP A 1 -39.63 46.86 -83.79
CA ASP A 1 -39.72 45.92 -84.93
C ASP A 1 -39.28 44.53 -84.50
N ALA A 2 -39.99 43.43 -84.69
CA ALA A 2 -41.39 43.12 -84.97
C ALA A 2 -41.39 41.62 -85.31
N PHE A 3 -42.17 40.82 -84.56
CA PHE A 3 -42.68 39.48 -84.92
C PHE A 3 -41.69 38.31 -85.04
N ALA A 4 -42.01 37.06 -84.70
CA ALA A 4 -43.07 36.43 -83.92
C ALA A 4 -42.75 34.92 -83.89
N GLY A 5 -43.22 34.20 -82.87
CA GLY A 5 -43.31 32.74 -82.92
C GLY A 5 -42.96 32.07 -81.61
N GLY A 6 -43.89 32.07 -80.67
CA GLY A 6 -43.83 31.19 -79.51
C GLY A 6 -44.22 29.76 -79.86
N ALA A 7 -43.67 28.79 -79.14
CA ALA A 7 -44.39 27.66 -78.54
C ALA A 7 -43.40 26.83 -77.70
N ARG A 8 -43.95 26.21 -76.67
CA ARG A 8 -43.27 25.57 -75.55
C ARG A 8 -42.86 24.13 -75.87
N SER A 9 -41.91 23.66 -75.04
CA SER A 9 -41.90 22.32 -74.39
C SER A 9 -41.24 21.13 -75.10
N LEU A 10 -40.34 20.52 -74.32
CA LEU A 10 -39.91 19.12 -74.23
C LEU A 10 -38.72 18.60 -75.09
N SER A 11 -37.75 18.10 -74.30
CA SER A 11 -36.77 17.01 -74.51
C SER A 11 -35.67 17.14 -75.57
N ASP A 12 -34.42 17.18 -75.06
CA ASP A 12 -33.19 16.45 -75.46
C ASP A 12 -32.72 16.49 -76.95
N PRO A 13 -31.48 16.14 -77.36
CA PRO A 13 -30.31 15.69 -76.61
C PRO A 13 -28.98 16.41 -76.92
N ALA A 14 -28.01 16.12 -76.04
CA ALA A 14 -26.59 16.42 -76.15
C ALA A 14 -25.88 15.73 -77.34
N HIS A 15 -24.82 16.37 -77.86
CA HIS A 15 -23.45 15.84 -78.01
C HIS A 15 -22.56 16.83 -78.79
N GLY A 16 -21.32 17.08 -78.35
CA GLY A 16 -20.25 17.55 -79.26
C GLY A 16 -19.22 18.58 -78.73
N ALA A 17 -18.28 18.11 -77.90
CA ALA A 17 -16.84 18.42 -77.84
C ALA A 17 -16.31 19.87 -77.65
N ALA A 18 -15.60 20.08 -76.53
CA ALA A 18 -14.31 20.79 -76.48
C ALA A 18 -13.46 20.27 -75.29
N LEU A 19 -12.15 20.16 -75.52
CA LEU A 19 -11.12 19.51 -74.71
C LEU A 19 -10.88 20.19 -73.34
N VAL A 20 -10.80 19.39 -72.27
CA VAL A 20 -10.16 19.77 -71.00
C VAL A 20 -9.08 18.74 -70.67
N SER A 21 -7.90 19.24 -70.34
CA SER A 21 -6.70 18.52 -69.93
C SER A 21 -6.99 17.43 -68.90
N ALA A 22 -6.47 16.22 -69.14
CA ALA A 22 -6.43 15.17 -68.14
C ALA A 22 -5.69 15.70 -66.89
N ALA A 23 -6.39 15.73 -65.76
CA ALA A 23 -5.77 15.87 -64.45
C ALA A 23 -4.74 14.73 -64.28
N PRO A 24 -3.59 14.98 -63.63
CA PRO A 24 -2.67 13.90 -63.32
C PRO A 24 -3.43 12.83 -62.52
N ALA A 25 -3.24 11.56 -62.88
CA ALA A 25 -3.77 10.45 -62.11
C ALA A 25 -3.42 10.67 -60.64
N GLN A 26 -4.44 10.66 -59.76
CA GLN A 26 -4.17 10.71 -58.31
C GLN A 26 -3.18 9.61 -57.98
N PRO A 27 -2.14 9.89 -57.16
CA PRO A 27 -1.31 8.82 -56.61
C PRO A 27 -2.24 7.81 -55.93
N ALA A 28 -2.03 6.52 -56.19
CA ALA A 28 -2.79 5.45 -55.56
C ALA A 28 -2.79 5.69 -54.04
N GLN A 29 -3.97 5.90 -53.45
CA GLN A 29 -4.10 6.06 -52.01
C GLN A 29 -3.51 4.82 -51.32
N PRO A 30 -2.72 4.98 -50.24
CA PRO A 30 -2.19 3.83 -49.51
C PRO A 30 -3.35 2.99 -49.00
N VAL A 31 -3.34 1.70 -49.34
CA VAL A 31 -4.39 0.75 -48.94
C VAL A 31 -4.24 0.47 -47.45
N ARG A 32 -5.31 0.64 -46.68
CA ARG A 32 -5.41 0.15 -45.29
C ARG A 32 -6.36 -1.03 -45.26
N VAL A 33 -6.17 -1.94 -44.33
CA VAL A 33 -7.07 -3.08 -44.14
C VAL A 33 -7.62 -3.05 -42.72
N ILE A 34 -8.89 -3.39 -42.55
CA ILE A 34 -9.46 -3.76 -41.26
C ILE A 34 -10.07 -5.15 -41.39
N ALA A 35 -9.51 -6.12 -40.68
CA ALA A 35 -10.02 -7.48 -40.57
C ALA A 35 -10.85 -7.58 -39.29
N ILE A 36 -12.10 -8.04 -39.39
CA ILE A 36 -13.07 -8.04 -38.31
C ILE A 36 -13.57 -9.46 -38.10
N SER A 37 -13.39 -10.00 -36.89
CA SER A 37 -13.94 -11.30 -36.52
C SER A 37 -15.47 -11.29 -36.59
N SER A 38 -16.08 -12.35 -37.12
CA SER A 38 -17.54 -12.50 -37.10
C SER A 38 -18.12 -12.57 -35.69
N ALA A 39 -17.30 -12.86 -34.67
CA ALA A 39 -17.68 -12.86 -33.27
C ALA A 39 -18.05 -11.44 -32.77
N VAL A 40 -17.48 -10.39 -33.39
CA VAL A 40 -17.77 -8.99 -33.04
C VAL A 40 -19.24 -8.66 -33.34
N ALA A 41 -19.98 -8.27 -32.30
CA ALA A 41 -21.39 -7.91 -32.42
C ALA A 41 -21.56 -6.69 -33.33
N GLY A 42 -22.05 -6.88 -34.56
CA GLY A 42 -22.16 -5.82 -35.57
C GLY A 42 -20.98 -5.73 -36.54
N ALA A 43 -20.16 -6.79 -36.67
CA ALA A 43 -19.04 -6.88 -37.60
C ALA A 43 -19.37 -6.42 -39.04
N GLN A 44 -20.53 -6.81 -39.57
CA GLN A 44 -20.93 -6.42 -40.93
C GLN A 44 -21.27 -4.92 -41.04
N ALA A 45 -21.77 -4.31 -39.96
CA ALA A 45 -22.02 -2.88 -39.92
C ALA A 45 -20.70 -2.09 -39.92
N LEU A 46 -19.73 -2.49 -39.08
CA LEU A 46 -18.38 -1.93 -39.06
C LEU A 46 -17.71 -2.05 -40.44
N ALA A 47 -17.77 -3.22 -41.06
CA ALA A 47 -17.22 -3.45 -42.39
C ALA A 47 -17.84 -2.54 -43.48
N SER A 48 -19.12 -2.18 -43.33
CA SER A 48 -19.82 -1.31 -44.28
C SER A 48 -19.54 0.19 -44.09
N ASP A 49 -19.00 0.57 -42.93
CA ASP A 49 -18.78 1.95 -42.52
C ASP A 49 -17.33 2.44 -42.71
N VAL A 50 -16.47 1.61 -43.32
CA VAL A 50 -15.06 1.92 -43.55
C VAL A 50 -14.84 3.12 -44.49
N ALA A 51 -13.74 3.84 -44.28
CA ALA A 51 -13.40 5.03 -45.07
C ALA A 51 -13.02 4.67 -46.52
N PRO A 52 -13.18 5.59 -47.49
CA PRO A 52 -12.62 5.41 -48.83
C PRO A 52 -11.11 5.14 -48.77
N GLY A 53 -10.66 4.05 -49.39
CA GLY A 53 -9.25 3.61 -49.35
C GLY A 53 -8.92 2.59 -48.25
N VAL A 54 -9.90 2.22 -47.43
CA VAL A 54 -9.82 1.12 -46.46
C VAL A 54 -10.56 -0.10 -47.02
N VAL A 55 -9.92 -1.27 -46.94
CA VAL A 55 -10.49 -2.56 -47.35
C VAL A 55 -10.94 -3.31 -46.10
N ALA A 56 -12.23 -3.62 -46.01
CA ALA A 56 -12.77 -4.43 -44.92
C ALA A 56 -12.76 -5.91 -45.27
N VAL A 57 -12.32 -6.75 -44.32
CA VAL A 57 -12.40 -8.21 -44.40
C VAL A 57 -13.16 -8.70 -43.18
N VAL A 58 -14.29 -9.38 -43.36
CA VAL A 58 -15.00 -10.05 -42.26
C VAL A 58 -14.71 -11.54 -42.40
N TYR A 59 -14.02 -12.11 -41.43
CA TYR A 59 -13.64 -13.53 -41.41
C TYR A 59 -14.49 -14.28 -40.37
N ALA A 60 -14.67 -15.59 -40.54
CA ALA A 60 -15.47 -16.37 -39.61
C ALA A 60 -14.65 -16.74 -38.38
N GLU A 61 -15.28 -16.74 -37.20
CA GLU A 61 -14.64 -17.19 -35.95
C GLU A 61 -14.20 -18.66 -36.02
N THR A 62 -14.75 -19.45 -36.93
CA THR A 62 -14.35 -20.85 -37.15
C THR A 62 -13.21 -21.03 -38.16
N ASP A 63 -12.74 -19.96 -38.79
CA ASP A 63 -11.62 -20.01 -39.75
C ASP A 63 -10.31 -20.33 -39.02
N ALA A 64 -9.40 -21.03 -39.71
CA ALA A 64 -8.03 -21.19 -39.23
C ALA A 64 -7.21 -19.91 -39.48
N PRO A 65 -6.20 -19.58 -38.65
CA PRO A 65 -5.37 -18.38 -38.86
C PRO A 65 -4.80 -18.22 -40.28
N ASP A 66 -4.41 -19.32 -40.95
CA ASP A 66 -3.92 -19.30 -42.33
C ASP A 66 -5.02 -18.98 -43.37
N GLU A 67 -6.28 -19.31 -43.09
CA GLU A 67 -7.43 -18.92 -43.91
C GLU A 67 -7.73 -17.43 -43.75
N VAL A 68 -7.65 -16.90 -42.52
CA VAL A 68 -7.77 -15.45 -42.25
C VAL A 68 -6.69 -14.67 -43.00
N LEU A 69 -5.43 -15.13 -42.93
CA LEU A 69 -4.32 -14.52 -43.66
C LEU A 69 -4.53 -14.57 -45.18
N ALA A 70 -5.06 -15.67 -45.72
CA ALA A 70 -5.36 -15.81 -47.14
C ALA A 70 -6.46 -14.83 -47.59
N GLN A 71 -7.48 -14.60 -46.76
CA GLN A 71 -8.54 -13.63 -47.03
C GLN A 71 -7.99 -12.20 -47.07
N ILE A 72 -7.14 -11.81 -46.10
CA ILE A 72 -6.50 -10.49 -46.09
C ILE A 72 -5.58 -10.32 -47.31
N THR A 73 -4.82 -11.36 -47.66
CA THR A 73 -3.94 -11.37 -48.83
C THR A 73 -4.71 -11.20 -50.14
N ALA A 74 -5.84 -11.90 -50.28
CA ALA A 74 -6.71 -11.80 -51.45
C ALA A 74 -7.34 -10.40 -51.57
N ALA A 75 -7.78 -9.83 -50.44
CA ALA A 75 -8.37 -8.50 -50.37
C ALA A 75 -7.40 -7.40 -50.79
N LEU A 76 -6.09 -7.59 -50.54
CA LEU A 76 -5.03 -6.67 -50.96
C LEU A 76 -4.69 -6.76 -52.46
N GLY A 77 -5.10 -7.81 -53.18
CA GLY A 77 -4.91 -7.91 -54.63
C GLY A 77 -3.46 -7.77 -55.10
N GLY A 78 -2.48 -8.10 -54.25
CA GLY A 78 -1.04 -7.95 -54.52
C GLY A 78 -0.43 -6.59 -54.16
N GLN A 79 -1.21 -5.68 -53.56
CA GLN A 79 -0.71 -4.44 -52.97
C GLN A 79 -0.20 -4.66 -51.54
N LYS A 80 0.70 -3.78 -51.07
CA LYS A 80 1.12 -3.73 -49.65
C LYS A 80 0.29 -2.69 -48.89
N ALA A 81 -0.09 -3.01 -47.67
CA ALA A 81 -0.88 -2.14 -46.82
C ALA A 81 -0.01 -1.12 -46.06
N GLN A 82 -0.56 0.08 -45.82
CA GLN A 82 0.03 1.04 -44.88
C GLN A 82 -0.29 0.65 -43.44
N SER A 83 -1.44 0.06 -43.18
CA SER A 83 -1.79 -0.48 -41.87
C SER A 83 -2.78 -1.63 -42.03
N ILE A 84 -2.69 -2.60 -41.13
CA ILE A 84 -3.64 -3.72 -41.04
C ILE A 84 -4.18 -3.75 -39.61
N ALA A 85 -5.45 -3.40 -39.47
CA ALA A 85 -6.18 -3.50 -38.21
C ALA A 85 -6.81 -4.89 -38.04
N ILE A 86 -6.72 -5.46 -36.84
CA ILE A 86 -7.41 -6.70 -36.45
C ILE A 86 -8.41 -6.34 -35.34
N ALA A 87 -9.70 -6.48 -35.61
CA ALA A 87 -10.78 -6.25 -34.66
C ALA A 87 -11.36 -7.58 -34.17
N SER A 88 -11.22 -7.83 -32.87
CA SER A 88 -11.72 -9.05 -32.23
C SER A 88 -12.00 -8.82 -30.74
N HIS A 89 -12.55 -9.83 -30.07
CA HIS A 89 -12.85 -9.77 -28.64
C HIS A 89 -11.65 -10.14 -27.78
N GLU A 90 -11.53 -9.46 -26.65
CA GLU A 90 -10.74 -9.95 -25.53
C GLU A 90 -11.30 -11.29 -25.04
N ASN A 91 -10.41 -12.19 -24.59
CA ASN A 91 -10.82 -13.48 -24.02
C ASN A 91 -10.41 -13.62 -22.55
N SER A 92 -9.36 -12.91 -22.12
CA SER A 92 -8.89 -12.73 -20.75
C SER A 92 -7.90 -11.56 -20.70
N THR A 93 -7.50 -11.12 -19.51
CA THR A 93 -6.61 -9.97 -19.33
C THR A 93 -5.32 -10.08 -20.18
N GLY A 94 -5.14 -9.16 -21.13
CA GLY A 94 -3.95 -9.09 -22.00
C GLY A 94 -3.92 -10.09 -23.16
N THR A 95 -5.01 -10.80 -23.43
CA THR A 95 -5.14 -11.75 -24.55
C THR A 95 -6.46 -11.55 -25.30
N PHE A 96 -6.44 -11.84 -26.60
CA PHE A 96 -7.63 -11.77 -27.45
C PHE A 96 -7.73 -13.02 -28.33
N ASP A 97 -8.93 -13.37 -28.78
CA ASP A 97 -9.11 -14.49 -29.70
C ASP A 97 -9.00 -14.02 -31.14
N LEU A 98 -8.07 -14.58 -31.92
CA LEU A 98 -8.05 -14.33 -33.37
C LEU A 98 -9.23 -15.07 -34.03
N THR A 99 -9.38 -16.36 -33.71
CA THR A 99 -10.48 -17.28 -34.10
C THR A 99 -10.70 -18.32 -32.98
N ASP A 100 -11.73 -19.16 -33.07
CA ASP A 100 -12.07 -20.22 -32.12
C ASP A 100 -10.87 -21.14 -31.85
N GLY A 101 -10.41 -21.14 -30.59
CA GLY A 101 -9.26 -21.94 -30.18
C GLY A 101 -7.89 -21.39 -30.63
N ALA A 102 -7.85 -20.17 -31.17
CA ALA A 102 -6.64 -19.47 -31.61
C ALA A 102 -6.41 -18.18 -30.78
N ALA A 103 -6.31 -18.34 -29.46
CA ALA A 103 -5.97 -17.26 -28.53
C ALA A 103 -4.59 -16.66 -28.84
N VAL A 104 -4.55 -15.33 -28.89
CA VAL A 104 -3.33 -14.55 -29.12
C VAL A 104 -2.76 -14.12 -27.77
N SER A 105 -1.59 -14.65 -27.46
CA SER A 105 -0.77 -14.30 -26.31
C SER A 105 0.70 -14.29 -26.71
N ALA A 106 1.57 -13.66 -25.92
CA ALA A 106 3.02 -13.70 -26.16
C ALA A 106 3.54 -15.13 -26.38
N GLY A 107 3.05 -16.07 -25.57
CA GLY A 107 3.38 -17.50 -25.68
C GLY A 107 2.90 -18.11 -27.00
N SER A 108 1.65 -17.87 -27.40
CA SER A 108 1.14 -18.44 -28.66
C SER A 108 1.84 -17.83 -29.88
N VAL A 109 2.09 -16.52 -29.90
CA VAL A 109 2.79 -15.83 -31.00
C VAL A 109 4.23 -16.33 -31.20
N LEU A 110 4.94 -16.63 -30.10
CA LEU A 110 6.34 -17.05 -30.14
C LEU A 110 6.53 -18.56 -30.30
N ALA A 111 5.66 -19.37 -29.70
CA ALA A 111 5.86 -20.82 -29.62
C ALA A 111 4.94 -21.65 -30.54
N ASN A 112 3.77 -21.15 -30.92
CA ASN A 112 2.88 -21.85 -31.85
C ASN A 112 3.26 -21.54 -33.29
N SER A 113 3.64 -22.57 -34.06
CA SER A 113 4.10 -22.40 -35.45
C SER A 113 3.06 -21.79 -36.39
N GLN A 114 1.76 -22.05 -36.17
CA GLN A 114 0.68 -21.50 -36.98
C GLN A 114 0.46 -20.02 -36.68
N MET A 115 0.46 -19.64 -35.40
CA MET A 115 0.32 -18.24 -34.98
C MET A 115 1.55 -17.41 -35.35
N ASN A 116 2.74 -17.98 -35.21
CA ASN A 116 3.98 -17.36 -35.66
C ASN A 116 3.97 -17.09 -37.17
N ALA A 117 3.56 -18.10 -37.97
CA ALA A 117 3.44 -17.97 -39.41
C ALA A 117 2.38 -16.93 -39.81
N PHE A 118 1.26 -16.85 -39.08
CA PHE A 118 0.23 -15.83 -39.27
C PHE A 118 0.81 -14.42 -39.12
N TRP A 119 1.41 -14.10 -37.97
CA TRP A 119 1.93 -12.75 -37.70
C TRP A 119 3.12 -12.37 -38.59
N SER A 120 3.97 -13.34 -38.93
CA SER A 120 5.04 -13.13 -39.92
C SER A 120 4.45 -12.86 -41.31
N GLY A 121 3.37 -13.56 -41.68
CA GLY A 121 2.61 -13.35 -42.90
C GLY A 121 1.99 -11.95 -42.97
N ILE A 122 1.35 -11.48 -41.90
CA ILE A 122 0.82 -10.11 -41.78
C ILE A 122 1.94 -9.08 -42.00
N GLY A 123 3.11 -9.27 -41.39
CA GLY A 123 4.29 -8.44 -41.64
C GLY A 123 4.72 -8.41 -43.11
N GLY A 124 4.61 -9.54 -43.82
CA GLY A 124 4.89 -9.62 -45.25
C GLY A 124 3.98 -8.74 -46.13
N LEU A 125 2.75 -8.50 -45.67
CA LEU A 125 1.72 -7.71 -46.38
C LEU A 125 1.84 -6.20 -46.15
N LEU A 126 2.62 -5.75 -45.16
CA LEU A 126 2.81 -4.34 -44.85
C LEU A 126 3.90 -3.68 -45.71
N THR A 127 3.78 -2.37 -45.91
CA THR A 127 4.87 -1.53 -46.41
C THR A 127 5.98 -1.41 -45.35
N ALA A 128 7.18 -0.96 -45.73
CA ALA A 128 8.34 -0.92 -44.81
C ALA A 128 8.12 -0.10 -43.51
N ASN A 129 7.19 0.86 -43.53
CA ASN A 129 6.80 1.66 -42.35
C ASN A 129 5.33 1.40 -41.97
N GLY A 130 4.79 0.24 -42.35
CA GLY A 130 3.41 -0.09 -42.04
C GLY A 130 3.20 -0.49 -40.59
N THR A 131 1.98 -0.35 -40.10
CA THR A 131 1.61 -0.69 -38.71
C THR A 131 0.61 -1.84 -38.65
N ILE A 132 0.57 -2.51 -37.51
CA ILE A 132 -0.49 -3.46 -37.15
C ILE A 132 -1.28 -2.81 -36.02
N ASP A 133 -2.59 -2.71 -36.17
CA ASP A 133 -3.43 -2.01 -35.21
C ASP A 133 -4.38 -3.05 -34.56
N ILE A 134 -4.26 -3.30 -33.26
CA ILE A 134 -5.05 -4.30 -32.55
C ILE A 134 -6.24 -3.62 -31.87
N LEU A 135 -7.43 -3.88 -32.41
CA LEU A 135 -8.70 -3.38 -31.91
C LEU A 135 -9.35 -4.49 -31.08
N ALA A 136 -8.75 -4.74 -29.92
CA ALA A 136 -9.30 -5.57 -28.85
C ALA A 136 -9.23 -4.76 -27.56
N CYS A 137 -10.33 -4.77 -26.79
CA CYS A 137 -10.43 -4.01 -25.54
C CYS A 137 -9.28 -4.39 -24.60
N ASP A 138 -8.75 -3.39 -23.88
CA ASP A 138 -7.78 -3.56 -22.81
C ASP A 138 -6.50 -4.34 -23.20
N GLN A 139 -6.21 -4.48 -24.50
CA GLN A 139 -5.16 -5.39 -25.00
C GLN A 139 -3.76 -5.00 -24.52
N ALA A 140 -3.49 -3.72 -24.28
CA ALA A 140 -2.25 -3.19 -23.75
C ALA A 140 -2.38 -2.65 -22.32
N SER A 141 -3.51 -2.94 -21.64
CA SER A 141 -3.78 -2.47 -20.27
C SER A 141 -2.94 -3.14 -19.18
N THR A 142 -2.26 -4.26 -19.51
CA THR A 142 -1.48 -5.08 -18.57
C THR A 142 -0.14 -5.53 -19.15
N THR A 143 0.81 -5.90 -18.29
CA THR A 143 2.13 -6.44 -18.68
C THR A 143 2.02 -7.63 -19.63
N GLN A 144 1.03 -8.51 -19.43
CA GLN A 144 0.76 -9.66 -20.31
C GLN A 144 0.31 -9.21 -21.71
N GLY A 145 -0.50 -8.16 -21.76
CA GLY A 145 -0.96 -7.51 -22.98
C GLY A 145 0.19 -6.86 -23.76
N GLU A 146 1.03 -6.09 -23.08
CA GLU A 146 2.22 -5.46 -23.68
C GLU A 146 3.23 -6.50 -24.19
N MET A 147 3.43 -7.61 -23.47
CA MET A 147 4.26 -8.72 -23.97
C MET A 147 3.67 -9.36 -25.23
N THR A 148 2.34 -9.43 -25.33
CA THR A 148 1.66 -9.94 -26.53
C THR A 148 1.87 -8.99 -27.71
N VAL A 149 1.73 -7.67 -27.50
CA VAL A 149 2.03 -6.63 -28.50
C VAL A 149 3.50 -6.70 -28.94
N ALA A 150 4.45 -6.82 -28.00
CA ALA A 150 5.87 -6.93 -28.29
C ALA A 150 6.22 -8.22 -29.05
N ALA A 151 5.56 -9.34 -28.73
CA ALA A 151 5.73 -10.60 -29.45
C ALA A 151 5.24 -10.48 -30.91
N ILE A 152 4.09 -9.84 -31.13
CA ILE A 152 3.57 -9.57 -32.47
C ILE A 152 4.53 -8.67 -33.25
N ALA A 153 5.00 -7.58 -32.63
CA ALA A 153 5.96 -6.66 -33.24
C ALA A 153 7.26 -7.37 -33.66
N LYS A 154 7.77 -8.24 -32.78
CA LYS A 154 8.97 -9.04 -33.03
C LYS A 154 8.80 -10.03 -34.19
N VAL A 155 7.67 -10.74 -34.25
CA VAL A 155 7.42 -11.77 -35.28
C VAL A 155 7.06 -11.16 -36.63
N SER A 156 6.28 -10.08 -36.63
CA SER A 156 5.88 -9.37 -37.86
C SER A 156 6.97 -8.43 -38.40
N GLY A 157 7.88 -7.96 -37.55
CA GLY A 157 8.90 -6.97 -37.89
C GLY A 157 8.37 -5.55 -38.07
N HIS A 158 7.17 -5.25 -37.58
CA HIS A 158 6.49 -3.96 -37.73
C HIS A 158 6.01 -3.42 -36.37
N THR A 159 5.73 -2.13 -36.31
CA THR A 159 5.12 -1.50 -35.13
C THR A 159 3.70 -2.03 -34.93
N VAL A 160 3.33 -2.23 -33.66
CA VAL A 160 2.01 -2.68 -33.27
C VAL A 160 1.41 -1.65 -32.33
N ASP A 161 0.22 -1.16 -32.67
CA ASP A 161 -0.56 -0.20 -31.91
C ASP A 161 -1.76 -0.92 -31.27
N ALA A 162 -2.15 -0.59 -30.04
CA ALA A 162 -3.20 -1.31 -29.30
C ALA A 162 -3.92 -0.44 -28.26
N SER A 163 -5.14 -0.85 -27.89
CA SER A 163 -5.98 -0.19 -26.89
C SER A 163 -5.53 -0.52 -25.48
N THR A 164 -5.56 0.46 -24.58
CA THR A 164 -5.33 0.29 -23.13
C THR A 164 -6.63 0.34 -22.34
N ASP A 165 -7.73 0.70 -22.97
CA ASP A 165 -9.09 0.67 -22.43
C ASP A 165 -10.08 -0.01 -23.41
N ALA A 166 -11.38 0.10 -23.11
CA ALA A 166 -12.45 -0.42 -23.96
C ALA A 166 -12.49 0.27 -25.33
N THR A 167 -12.30 -0.48 -26.41
CA THR A 167 -12.45 0.06 -27.78
C THR A 167 -13.92 0.03 -28.21
N GLY A 168 -14.51 1.18 -28.56
CA GLY A 168 -15.85 1.25 -29.14
C GLY A 168 -16.62 2.55 -28.91
N ASN A 169 -17.95 2.45 -28.80
CA ASN A 169 -18.81 3.62 -28.69
C ASN A 169 -18.68 4.30 -27.31
N ALA A 170 -18.48 5.62 -27.29
CA ALA A 170 -18.43 6.45 -26.07
C ALA A 170 -19.65 6.34 -25.15
N SER A 171 -20.84 6.06 -25.69
CA SER A 171 -22.06 5.81 -24.89
C SER A 171 -22.05 4.47 -24.15
N SER A 172 -21.11 3.59 -24.50
CA SER A 172 -20.85 2.29 -23.89
C SER A 172 -19.46 2.25 -23.23
N SER A 173 -18.99 3.41 -22.73
CA SER A 173 -17.72 3.60 -22.00
C SER A 173 -16.43 3.27 -22.76
N GLY A 174 -16.48 3.04 -24.07
CA GLY A 174 -15.28 2.85 -24.89
C GLY A 174 -14.90 4.07 -25.73
N ASP A 175 -13.71 4.06 -26.31
CA ASP A 175 -13.33 5.04 -27.32
C ASP A 175 -12.70 4.39 -28.57
N TRP A 176 -12.46 5.18 -29.62
CA TRP A 176 -11.89 4.68 -30.87
C TRP A 176 -10.44 5.13 -31.02
N VAL A 177 -9.69 5.09 -29.93
CA VAL A 177 -8.27 5.41 -29.87
C VAL A 177 -7.49 4.13 -29.51
N LEU A 178 -6.25 4.04 -30.01
CA LEU A 178 -5.26 3.09 -29.54
C LEU A 178 -4.19 3.91 -28.85
N GLU A 179 -4.18 3.90 -27.52
CA GLU A 179 -3.32 4.77 -26.70
C GLU A 179 -1.86 4.34 -26.84
N GLN A 180 -1.62 3.03 -26.97
CA GLN A 180 -0.34 2.50 -27.40
C GLN A 180 -0.21 2.74 -28.90
N GLY A 181 0.51 3.80 -29.28
CA GLY A 181 0.71 4.20 -30.68
C GLY A 181 0.06 5.54 -31.06
N GLY A 182 -0.95 5.97 -30.28
CA GLY A 182 -1.66 7.24 -30.49
C GLY A 182 -2.52 7.26 -31.75
N VAL A 183 -3.11 6.11 -32.13
CA VAL A 183 -3.90 5.98 -33.36
C VAL A 183 -5.35 6.35 -33.10
N ASN A 184 -5.87 7.35 -33.80
CA ASN A 184 -7.31 7.60 -33.83
C ASN A 184 -7.96 6.66 -34.87
N VAL A 185 -8.46 5.52 -34.41
CA VAL A 185 -9.07 4.47 -35.23
C VAL A 185 -10.25 5.01 -36.02
N ALA A 186 -11.11 5.81 -35.37
CA ALA A 186 -12.28 6.40 -36.01
C ALA A 186 -11.92 7.23 -37.25
N ALA A 187 -10.87 8.05 -37.15
CA ALA A 187 -10.39 8.88 -38.26
C ALA A 187 -9.57 8.10 -39.29
N THR A 188 -8.96 6.98 -38.88
CA THR A 188 -8.01 6.20 -39.70
C THR A 188 -8.72 5.16 -40.58
N TYR A 189 -9.73 4.48 -40.03
CA TYR A 189 -10.38 3.33 -40.67
C TYR A 189 -11.82 3.57 -41.10
N PHE A 190 -12.52 4.56 -40.54
CA PHE A 190 -13.97 4.72 -40.74
C PHE A 190 -14.36 6.04 -41.39
N ALA A 191 -15.46 6.02 -42.15
CA ALA A 191 -15.99 7.22 -42.77
C ALA A 191 -16.60 8.16 -41.71
N ALA A 192 -16.29 9.45 -41.82
CA ALA A 192 -16.74 10.45 -40.85
C ALA A 192 -18.27 10.41 -40.65
N GLY A 193 -18.71 10.27 -39.39
CA GLY A 193 -20.12 10.23 -38.98
C GLY A 193 -20.85 8.89 -39.23
N LYS A 194 -20.17 7.86 -39.73
CA LYS A 194 -20.75 6.53 -39.95
C LYS A 194 -20.66 5.61 -38.73
N LEU A 195 -19.59 5.76 -37.95
CA LEU A 195 -19.29 4.93 -36.77
C LEU A 195 -20.37 4.97 -35.66
N GLY A 196 -21.20 6.02 -35.64
CA GLY A 196 -22.31 6.16 -34.67
C GLY A 196 -23.42 5.12 -34.79
N ASN A 197 -23.41 4.29 -35.85
CA ASN A 197 -24.33 3.16 -36.01
C ASN A 197 -23.94 1.94 -35.17
N PHE A 198 -22.67 1.84 -34.74
CA PHE A 198 -22.21 0.82 -33.82
C PHE A 198 -22.43 1.30 -32.39
N THR A 199 -23.24 0.60 -31.60
CA THR A 199 -23.62 1.03 -30.24
C THR A 199 -22.92 0.28 -29.12
N GLY A 200 -22.09 -0.73 -29.43
CA GLY A 200 -21.39 -1.55 -28.44
C GLY A 200 -19.94 -1.12 -28.19
N THR A 201 -19.21 -1.96 -27.45
CA THR A 201 -17.74 -2.05 -27.43
C THR A 201 -17.31 -3.34 -28.13
N LEU A 202 -16.01 -3.47 -28.40
CA LEU A 202 -15.39 -4.71 -28.90
C LEU A 202 -15.11 -5.71 -27.76
N ALA A 203 -15.80 -5.58 -26.61
CA ALA A 203 -15.67 -6.48 -25.46
C ALA A 203 -16.68 -7.64 -25.55
N ASP A 204 -16.29 -8.81 -25.03
CA ASP A 204 -17.18 -9.96 -24.87
C ASP A 204 -18.21 -9.66 -23.75
N PRO A 205 -19.54 -9.74 -24.00
CA PRO A 205 -20.57 -9.58 -22.97
C PRO A 205 -20.45 -10.54 -21.77
N GLY A 206 -19.67 -11.62 -21.89
CA GLY A 206 -19.42 -12.63 -20.85
C GLY A 206 -18.21 -12.38 -19.95
N VAL A 207 -17.33 -11.42 -20.29
CA VAL A 207 -16.12 -11.09 -19.52
C VAL A 207 -16.28 -9.68 -18.95
N GLN A 208 -16.40 -9.56 -17.63
CA GLN A 208 -16.39 -8.26 -16.93
C GLN A 208 -14.95 -7.96 -16.51
N ASN A 209 -14.27 -7.02 -17.19
CA ASN A 209 -12.96 -6.52 -16.77
C ASN A 209 -13.12 -5.22 -15.93
N PRO A 210 -12.38 -4.99 -14.83
CA PRO A 210 -12.60 -3.92 -13.86
C PRO A 210 -12.11 -2.52 -14.28
N ALA A 211 -11.78 -2.28 -15.56
CA ALA A 211 -11.10 -1.06 -16.00
C ALA A 211 -11.95 0.24 -15.97
N ALA A 212 -13.19 0.20 -15.46
CA ALA A 212 -14.01 1.41 -15.27
C ALA A 212 -13.75 2.16 -13.94
N SER A 213 -12.83 1.70 -13.09
CA SER A 213 -12.40 2.42 -11.90
C SER A 213 -10.89 2.64 -11.95
N GLY A 214 -10.43 3.90 -11.84
CA GLY A 214 -9.01 4.29 -11.82
C GLY A 214 -8.20 3.78 -10.63
N ALA A 215 -8.23 2.47 -10.37
CA ALA A 215 -7.31 1.75 -9.53
C ALA A 215 -6.21 1.17 -10.44
N ALA A 216 -4.94 1.36 -10.06
CA ALA A 216 -3.84 0.64 -10.68
C ALA A 216 -4.11 -0.87 -10.59
N PRO A 217 -3.86 -1.67 -11.64
CA PRO A 217 -4.01 -3.11 -11.53
C PRO A 217 -2.98 -3.60 -10.51
N ALA A 218 -3.46 -4.04 -9.35
CA ALA A 218 -2.66 -4.84 -8.45
C ALA A 218 -2.42 -6.19 -9.14
N LEU A 219 -1.20 -6.39 -9.63
CA LEU A 219 -0.66 -7.74 -9.76
C LEU A 219 -0.76 -8.40 -8.38
N GLY A 220 -0.87 -9.72 -8.31
CA GLY A 220 -0.89 -10.48 -7.05
C GLY A 220 0.44 -10.43 -6.28
N ALA A 221 1.04 -9.24 -6.16
CA ALA A 221 2.30 -8.96 -5.54
C ALA A 221 2.11 -8.79 -4.03
N GLN A 222 2.92 -9.52 -3.26
CA GLN A 222 3.06 -9.27 -1.83
C GLN A 222 4.20 -8.30 -1.62
N ILE A 223 3.89 -7.16 -1.02
CA ILE A 223 4.90 -6.19 -0.60
C ILE A 223 5.43 -6.64 0.76
N THR A 224 6.73 -6.52 0.98
CA THR A 224 7.37 -6.94 2.23
C THR A 224 8.21 -5.82 2.83
N SER A 225 8.70 -4.90 2.00
CA SER A 225 9.61 -3.83 2.41
C SER A 225 9.42 -2.55 1.62
N MET A 226 9.85 -1.42 2.18
CA MET A 226 9.78 -0.11 1.55
C MET A 226 10.97 0.76 1.98
N ALA A 227 11.43 1.62 1.08
CA ALA A 227 12.42 2.66 1.34
C ALA A 227 12.02 3.97 0.65
N VAL A 228 12.54 5.10 1.16
CA VAL A 228 12.33 6.43 0.56
C VAL A 228 13.66 6.93 0.02
N GLU A 229 13.66 7.34 -1.24
CA GLU A 229 14.81 7.95 -1.91
C GLU A 229 15.01 9.40 -1.44
N SER A 230 16.23 9.94 -1.57
CA SER A 230 16.55 11.31 -1.11
C SER A 230 15.76 12.43 -1.81
N ASN A 231 15.15 12.14 -2.95
CA ASN A 231 14.27 13.07 -3.70
C ASN A 231 12.79 12.93 -3.28
N GLY A 232 12.49 12.11 -2.28
CA GLY A 232 11.14 11.84 -1.79
C GLY A 232 10.38 10.77 -2.58
N GLN A 233 10.96 10.15 -3.60
CA GLN A 233 10.34 9.00 -4.26
C GLN A 233 10.32 7.79 -3.32
N ILE A 234 9.34 6.92 -3.50
CA ILE A 234 9.10 5.77 -2.63
C ILE A 234 9.37 4.51 -3.42
N VAL A 235 10.16 3.59 -2.88
CA VAL A 235 10.46 2.29 -3.46
C VAL A 235 9.85 1.23 -2.58
N VAL A 236 9.07 0.33 -3.17
CA VAL A 236 8.50 -0.83 -2.47
C VAL A 236 9.03 -2.11 -3.10
N ALA A 237 9.21 -3.12 -2.27
CA ALA A 237 9.83 -4.37 -2.64
C ALA A 237 9.04 -5.54 -2.08
N GLY A 238 9.11 -6.67 -2.78
CA GLY A 238 8.45 -7.89 -2.39
C GLY A 238 8.54 -8.94 -3.49
N TYR A 239 7.45 -9.64 -3.75
CA TYR A 239 7.40 -10.64 -4.81
C TYR A 239 6.07 -10.65 -5.54
N VAL A 240 6.09 -11.19 -6.75
CA VAL A 240 4.90 -11.38 -7.60
C VAL A 240 4.80 -12.83 -8.05
N TYR A 241 3.60 -13.40 -7.95
CA TYR A 241 3.32 -14.71 -8.51
C TYR A 241 3.11 -14.61 -10.03
N ASN A 242 3.98 -15.26 -10.80
CA ASN A 242 3.94 -15.19 -12.27
C ASN A 242 3.03 -16.25 -12.93
N GLY A 243 2.21 -16.95 -12.14
CA GLY A 243 1.40 -18.08 -12.60
C GLY A 243 2.07 -19.45 -12.41
N ARG A 244 3.36 -19.48 -12.02
CA ARG A 244 4.13 -20.70 -11.77
C ARG A 244 4.95 -20.63 -10.48
N ASN A 245 5.64 -19.52 -10.24
CA ASN A 245 6.52 -19.30 -9.11
C ASN A 245 6.46 -17.83 -8.67
N ASP A 246 7.00 -17.56 -7.49
CA ASP A 246 7.19 -16.19 -7.00
C ASP A 246 8.51 -15.63 -7.52
N ASP A 247 8.51 -14.36 -7.93
CA ASP A 247 9.68 -13.63 -8.42
C ASP A 247 9.89 -12.34 -7.63
N PHE A 248 11.15 -11.93 -7.43
CA PHE A 248 11.44 -10.62 -6.83
C PHE A 248 10.75 -9.50 -7.61
N ALA A 249 10.10 -8.59 -6.91
CA ALA A 249 9.42 -7.44 -7.47
C ALA A 249 9.88 -6.15 -6.77
N VAL A 250 10.03 -5.08 -7.54
CA VAL A 250 10.25 -3.73 -7.04
C VAL A 250 9.43 -2.73 -7.83
N GLU A 251 8.70 -1.88 -7.11
CA GLU A 251 7.94 -0.77 -7.69
C GLU A 251 8.45 0.57 -7.16
N ARG A 252 8.28 1.62 -7.97
CA ARG A 252 8.59 2.98 -7.54
C ARG A 252 7.39 3.90 -7.71
N PHE A 253 7.19 4.74 -6.70
CA PHE A 253 6.19 5.80 -6.67
C PHE A 253 6.89 7.16 -6.55
N ASN A 254 6.23 8.17 -7.09
CA ASN A 254 6.61 9.56 -6.90
C ASN A 254 6.33 10.00 -5.45
N SER A 255 6.89 11.14 -5.05
CA SER A 255 6.70 11.69 -3.69
C SER A 255 5.26 12.06 -3.35
N ASN A 256 4.38 12.09 -4.35
CA ASN A 256 2.95 12.31 -4.19
C ASN A 256 2.13 11.01 -4.15
N GLY A 257 2.80 9.84 -4.06
CA GLY A 257 2.17 8.52 -4.02
C GLY A 257 1.68 7.98 -5.37
N ALA A 258 1.83 8.73 -6.47
CA ALA A 258 1.49 8.23 -7.80
C ALA A 258 2.59 7.31 -8.34
N LEU A 259 2.22 6.18 -8.95
CA LEU A 259 3.17 5.24 -9.56
C LEU A 259 4.10 5.95 -10.56
N ASP A 260 5.41 5.69 -10.46
CA ASP A 260 6.39 6.24 -11.39
C ASP A 260 6.51 5.35 -12.64
N ASN A 261 5.67 5.64 -13.63
CA ASN A 261 5.65 4.91 -14.90
C ASN A 261 6.96 4.98 -15.70
N THR A 262 7.97 5.76 -15.27
CA THR A 262 9.30 5.80 -15.90
C THR A 262 10.29 4.79 -15.30
N PHE A 263 9.90 4.11 -14.21
CA PHE A 263 10.69 3.07 -13.56
C PHE A 263 10.30 1.68 -14.09
N GLY A 264 11.28 0.87 -14.48
CA GLY A 264 11.03 -0.48 -14.98
C GLY A 264 10.09 -0.48 -16.19
N VAL A 265 9.09 -1.36 -16.14
CA VAL A 265 7.95 -1.41 -17.07
C VAL A 265 6.72 -0.94 -16.29
N ASN A 266 6.20 0.25 -16.62
CA ASN A 266 5.03 0.86 -15.97
C ASN A 266 5.13 0.92 -14.44
N GLY A 267 6.29 1.30 -13.91
CA GLY A 267 6.52 1.42 -12.47
C GLY A 267 6.99 0.15 -11.77
N LEU A 268 7.06 -0.99 -12.45
CA LEU A 268 7.42 -2.29 -11.88
C LEU A 268 8.65 -2.90 -12.56
N SER A 269 9.51 -3.52 -11.77
CA SER A 269 10.56 -4.43 -12.26
C SER A 269 10.45 -5.78 -11.58
N VAL A 270 10.44 -6.85 -12.38
CA VAL A 270 10.35 -8.25 -11.90
C VAL A 270 11.65 -8.98 -12.27
N THR A 271 12.20 -9.72 -11.31
CA THR A 271 13.46 -10.46 -11.47
C THR A 271 13.26 -11.92 -11.14
N ASP A 272 13.26 -12.73 -12.20
CA ASP A 272 13.25 -14.19 -12.12
C ASP A 272 14.63 -14.75 -11.75
N PHE A 273 14.62 -15.76 -10.87
CA PHE A 273 15.80 -16.51 -10.45
C PHE A 273 15.87 -17.90 -11.10
N SER A 274 15.61 -17.98 -12.40
CA SER A 274 15.67 -19.21 -13.22
C SER A 274 14.45 -20.13 -13.09
N GLY A 275 13.28 -19.57 -12.80
CA GLY A 275 11.99 -20.25 -12.70
C GLY A 275 11.73 -20.91 -11.35
N GLU A 276 12.38 -20.43 -10.30
CA GLU A 276 12.26 -20.90 -8.92
C GLU A 276 11.64 -19.81 -8.04
N ASN A 277 11.01 -20.21 -6.93
CA ASN A 277 10.41 -19.26 -5.98
C ASN A 277 11.48 -18.34 -5.38
N ALA A 278 11.29 -17.04 -5.53
CA ALA A 278 12.14 -16.01 -4.97
C ALA A 278 11.29 -14.92 -4.32
N GLU A 279 11.55 -14.67 -3.04
CA GLU A 279 10.82 -13.67 -2.25
C GLU A 279 11.79 -12.61 -1.74
N ALA A 280 11.59 -11.35 -2.12
CA ALA A 280 12.33 -10.25 -1.51
C ALA A 280 11.66 -9.86 -0.19
N THR A 281 12.47 -9.58 0.83
CA THR A 281 12.04 -9.22 2.19
C THR A 281 12.59 -7.87 2.65
N SER A 282 13.60 -7.35 1.95
CA SER A 282 14.27 -6.11 2.31
C SER A 282 14.69 -5.31 1.07
N VAL A 283 14.61 -3.98 1.18
CA VAL A 283 15.09 -3.05 0.17
C VAL A 283 15.97 -1.96 0.78
N ALA A 284 17.02 -1.58 0.05
CA ALA A 284 17.88 -0.46 0.39
C ALA A 284 18.20 0.38 -0.85
N VAL A 285 18.20 1.71 -0.69
CA VAL A 285 18.53 2.67 -1.76
C VAL A 285 19.93 3.21 -1.55
N GLN A 286 20.80 3.05 -2.54
CA GLN A 286 22.16 3.58 -2.55
C GLN A 286 22.14 5.10 -2.78
N ALA A 287 23.18 5.79 -2.31
CA ALA A 287 23.30 7.25 -2.45
C ALA A 287 23.33 7.75 -3.91
N ASP A 288 23.60 6.86 -4.87
CA ASP A 288 23.54 7.16 -6.31
C ASP A 288 22.21 6.75 -6.97
N GLY A 289 21.20 6.39 -6.18
CA GLY A 289 19.85 6.03 -6.60
C GLY A 289 19.71 4.61 -7.14
N ARG A 290 20.74 3.77 -7.06
CA ARG A 290 20.56 2.33 -7.31
C ARG A 290 19.81 1.69 -6.15
N ILE A 291 19.05 0.64 -6.46
CA ILE A 291 18.20 -0.05 -5.49
C ILE A 291 18.74 -1.48 -5.33
N VAL A 292 18.87 -1.95 -4.09
CA VAL A 292 19.25 -3.32 -3.77
C VAL A 292 18.10 -3.98 -3.05
N LEU A 293 17.67 -5.14 -3.54
CA LEU A 293 16.74 -6.04 -2.86
C LEU A 293 17.50 -7.23 -2.28
N GLY A 294 16.98 -7.75 -1.18
CA GLY A 294 17.43 -9.00 -0.56
C GLY A 294 16.28 -9.82 -0.04
N GLY A 295 16.49 -11.12 -0.01
CA GLY A 295 15.51 -12.09 0.48
C GLY A 295 16.03 -13.51 0.27
N GLU A 296 15.18 -14.40 -0.20
CA GLU A 296 15.51 -15.80 -0.40
C GLU A 296 15.15 -16.30 -1.81
N VAL A 297 15.84 -17.35 -2.24
CA VAL A 297 15.50 -18.09 -3.47
C VAL A 297 15.58 -19.59 -3.22
N TYR A 298 14.58 -20.32 -3.71
CA TYR A 298 14.62 -21.77 -3.74
C TYR A 298 15.57 -22.26 -4.84
N ASN A 299 16.51 -23.13 -4.51
CA ASN A 299 17.48 -23.66 -5.48
C ASN A 299 17.12 -25.06 -6.02
N GLY A 300 15.90 -25.54 -5.74
CA GLY A 300 15.45 -26.91 -6.01
C GLY A 300 15.64 -27.88 -4.83
N THR A 301 16.34 -27.48 -3.76
CA THR A 301 16.55 -28.30 -2.55
C THR A 301 16.33 -27.55 -1.25
N ASN A 302 16.84 -26.33 -1.13
CA ASN A 302 16.75 -25.46 0.05
C ASN A 302 16.60 -24.00 -0.41
N TYR A 303 16.34 -23.11 0.54
CA TYR A 303 16.38 -21.67 0.32
C TYR A 303 17.80 -21.12 0.56
N ASP A 304 18.26 -20.23 -0.30
CA ASP A 304 19.54 -19.54 -0.20
C ASP A 304 19.32 -18.03 -0.10
N PHE A 305 20.28 -17.30 0.49
CA PHE A 305 20.27 -15.83 0.45
C PHE A 305 20.30 -15.35 -1.01
N ALA A 306 19.40 -14.45 -1.36
CA ALA A 306 19.31 -13.87 -2.70
C ALA A 306 19.37 -12.34 -2.65
N LEU A 307 20.13 -11.74 -3.55
CA LEU A 307 20.14 -10.29 -3.77
C LEU A 307 19.97 -9.96 -5.25
N ALA A 308 19.31 -8.84 -5.54
CA ALA A 308 19.23 -8.24 -6.87
C ALA A 308 19.48 -6.73 -6.80
N ARG A 309 20.24 -6.18 -7.75
CA ARG A 309 20.49 -4.73 -7.83
C ARG A 309 19.94 -4.13 -9.10
N TYR A 310 19.31 -2.97 -8.97
CA TYR A 310 18.64 -2.24 -10.04
C TYR A 310 19.26 -0.85 -10.20
N ASN A 311 19.32 -0.38 -11.43
CA ASN A 311 19.66 0.99 -11.76
C ASN A 311 18.51 1.94 -11.39
N VAL A 312 18.80 3.25 -11.39
CA VAL A 312 17.81 4.31 -11.10
C VAL A 312 16.55 4.23 -11.97
N ASN A 313 16.64 3.66 -13.17
CA ASN A 313 15.49 3.50 -14.08
C ASN A 313 14.75 2.16 -13.89
N GLY A 314 15.06 1.37 -12.87
CA GLY A 314 14.48 0.05 -12.63
C GLY A 314 15.05 -1.08 -13.47
N SER A 315 15.95 -0.81 -14.43
CA SER A 315 16.64 -1.90 -15.14
C SER A 315 17.62 -2.63 -14.23
N LEU A 316 17.69 -3.96 -14.34
CA LEU A 316 18.62 -4.77 -13.57
C LEU A 316 20.10 -4.38 -13.87
N ASP A 317 20.90 -4.17 -12.82
CA ASP A 317 22.30 -3.79 -12.94
C ASP A 317 23.19 -4.99 -13.25
N THR A 318 23.40 -5.25 -14.54
CA THR A 318 24.22 -6.37 -15.03
C THR A 318 25.69 -6.37 -14.56
N THR A 319 26.18 -5.30 -13.92
CA THR A 319 27.53 -5.25 -13.34
C THR A 319 27.62 -5.79 -11.91
N PHE A 320 26.47 -6.11 -11.30
CA PHE A 320 26.38 -6.69 -9.96
C PHE A 320 26.21 -8.22 -10.04
N GLY A 321 27.05 -8.97 -9.33
CA GLY A 321 26.95 -10.44 -9.28
C GLY A 321 26.93 -11.09 -10.66
N ALA A 322 26.09 -12.11 -10.80
CA ALA A 322 25.80 -12.76 -12.08
C ALA A 322 24.59 -12.10 -12.74
N SER A 323 24.84 -11.19 -13.69
CA SER A 323 23.79 -10.48 -14.44
C SER A 323 22.78 -9.75 -13.56
N GLY A 324 23.26 -9.09 -12.49
CA GLY A 324 22.46 -8.34 -11.54
C GLY A 324 21.95 -9.11 -10.33
N LYS A 325 22.29 -10.40 -10.22
CA LYS A 325 21.80 -11.30 -9.17
C LYS A 325 22.95 -11.93 -8.39
N VAL A 326 22.71 -12.20 -7.12
CA VAL A 326 23.62 -12.95 -6.24
C VAL A 326 22.79 -14.01 -5.51
N VAL A 327 23.34 -15.22 -5.42
CA VAL A 327 22.80 -16.32 -4.61
C VAL A 327 23.93 -16.83 -3.73
N THR A 328 23.69 -16.92 -2.42
CA THR A 328 24.69 -17.31 -1.42
C THR A 328 24.19 -18.50 -0.62
N ASP A 329 24.82 -19.65 -0.86
CA ASP A 329 24.56 -20.90 -0.15
C ASP A 329 25.34 -20.97 1.17
N PHE A 330 24.66 -21.42 2.22
CA PHE A 330 25.21 -21.65 3.56
C PHE A 330 25.49 -23.14 3.84
N GLY A 331 25.90 -23.88 2.81
CA GLY A 331 26.24 -25.30 2.91
C GLY A 331 25.02 -26.22 2.95
N GLY A 332 23.95 -25.86 2.24
CA GLY A 332 22.70 -26.60 2.13
C GLY A 332 21.69 -26.38 3.25
N ALA A 333 21.96 -25.42 4.16
CA ALA A 333 20.97 -24.94 5.13
C ALA A 333 19.98 -23.99 4.45
N ASN A 334 18.72 -23.95 4.90
CA ASN A 334 17.82 -22.88 4.46
C ASN A 334 18.35 -21.55 4.98
N ALA A 335 18.44 -20.53 4.15
CA ALA A 335 18.97 -19.22 4.51
C ALA A 335 18.02 -18.14 4.00
N VAL A 336 17.60 -17.24 4.90
CA VAL A 336 16.67 -16.15 4.62
C VAL A 336 17.27 -14.83 5.05
N VAL A 337 17.30 -13.84 4.15
CA VAL A 337 17.60 -12.45 4.50
C VAL A 337 16.35 -11.82 5.08
N ASN A 338 16.46 -11.09 6.18
CA ASN A 338 15.39 -10.25 6.73
C ASN A 338 15.67 -8.76 6.55
N SER A 339 16.94 -8.36 6.50
CA SER A 339 17.34 -6.96 6.43
C SER A 339 18.65 -6.76 5.69
N ILE A 340 18.73 -5.69 4.88
CA ILE A 340 19.95 -5.19 4.27
C ILE A 340 20.32 -3.82 4.84
N ALA A 341 21.61 -3.61 5.11
CA ALA A 341 22.20 -2.31 5.35
C ALA A 341 23.31 -2.02 4.33
N LEU A 342 23.44 -0.73 3.98
CA LEU A 342 24.49 -0.24 3.09
C LEU A 342 25.66 0.31 3.88
N GLU A 343 26.86 0.05 3.40
CA GLU A 343 28.10 0.47 4.02
C GLU A 343 28.89 1.38 3.07
N GLY A 344 29.09 2.62 3.50
CA GLY A 344 29.75 3.65 2.69
C GLY A 344 28.78 4.42 1.79
N SER A 345 29.32 5.09 0.77
CA SER A 345 28.53 5.85 -0.21
C SER A 345 29.22 5.86 -1.58
N GLY A 346 28.42 6.02 -2.64
CA GLY A 346 28.90 6.07 -4.03
C GLY A 346 29.25 4.69 -4.59
N ALA A 347 30.11 4.66 -5.61
CA ALA A 347 30.36 3.46 -6.42
C ALA A 347 30.97 2.25 -5.67
N ASN A 348 31.53 2.48 -4.46
CA ASN A 348 32.14 1.45 -3.63
C ASN A 348 31.26 1.09 -2.42
N THR A 349 29.95 1.34 -2.50
CA THR A 349 29.01 0.97 -1.43
C THR A 349 28.98 -0.55 -1.29
N GLU A 350 29.34 -1.04 -0.12
CA GLU A 350 29.24 -2.45 0.28
C GLU A 350 27.86 -2.73 0.88
N ILE A 351 27.49 -4.01 0.95
CA ILE A 351 26.16 -4.44 1.37
C ILE A 351 26.31 -5.47 2.47
N VAL A 352 25.63 -5.27 3.59
CA VAL A 352 25.52 -6.23 4.69
C VAL A 352 24.09 -6.76 4.69
N ALA A 353 23.91 -8.06 4.49
CA ALA A 353 22.62 -8.74 4.63
C ALA A 353 22.61 -9.55 5.92
N GLY A 354 21.52 -9.44 6.68
CA GLY A 354 21.29 -10.19 7.92
C GLY A 354 19.95 -10.89 7.92
N GLY A 355 19.92 -12.06 8.55
CA GLY A 355 18.73 -12.86 8.73
C GLY A 355 19.04 -14.11 9.54
N TYR A 356 18.67 -15.27 9.03
CA TYR A 356 18.94 -16.54 9.69
C TYR A 356 19.29 -17.66 8.71
N ILE A 357 19.94 -18.69 9.25
CA ILE A 357 20.03 -20.00 8.63
C ILE A 357 19.27 -21.03 9.47
N SER A 358 18.76 -22.08 8.85
CA SER A 358 18.15 -23.22 9.51
C SER A 358 18.93 -24.48 9.14
N ALA A 359 19.80 -24.91 10.05
CA ALA A 359 20.60 -26.13 9.94
C ALA A 359 20.19 -27.12 11.04
N GLY A 360 19.27 -28.04 10.73
CA GLY A 360 18.78 -29.03 11.70
C GLY A 360 17.45 -28.62 12.35
N THR A 361 17.39 -28.54 13.68
CA THR A 361 16.12 -28.27 14.42
C THR A 361 15.95 -26.83 14.88
N HIS A 362 16.95 -25.98 14.69
CA HIS A 362 16.97 -24.60 15.19
C HIS A 362 17.45 -23.62 14.11
N THR A 363 17.14 -22.35 14.31
CA THR A 363 17.63 -21.23 13.50
C THR A 363 18.80 -20.52 14.17
N ASP A 364 19.81 -20.15 13.38
CA ASP A 364 20.96 -19.37 13.84
C ASP A 364 21.03 -18.03 13.11
N MET A 365 21.47 -16.99 13.79
CA MET A 365 21.70 -15.68 13.17
C MET A 365 22.74 -15.79 12.05
N ALA A 366 22.46 -15.17 10.90
CA ALA A 366 23.36 -15.19 9.76
C ALA A 366 23.59 -13.79 9.19
N LEU A 367 24.85 -13.49 8.88
CA LEU A 367 25.26 -12.28 8.16
C LEU A 367 26.07 -12.65 6.92
N ALA A 368 25.91 -11.90 5.85
CA ALA A 368 26.76 -11.94 4.67
C ALA A 368 27.15 -10.51 4.27
N LYS A 369 28.43 -10.30 3.94
CA LYS A 369 28.94 -9.02 3.45
C LYS A 369 29.34 -9.15 1.98
N TYR A 370 28.89 -8.20 1.17
CA TYR A 370 29.14 -8.15 -0.26
C TYR A 370 29.83 -6.84 -0.64
N THR A 371 30.81 -6.96 -1.51
CA THR A 371 31.46 -5.83 -2.20
C THR A 371 30.48 -5.09 -3.11
N SER A 372 30.87 -3.91 -3.59
CA SER A 372 30.05 -3.13 -4.53
C SER A 372 29.80 -3.80 -5.88
N SER A 373 30.52 -4.88 -6.22
CA SER A 373 30.23 -5.70 -7.40
C SER A 373 29.38 -6.93 -7.10
N GLY A 374 28.92 -7.12 -5.86
CA GLY A 374 28.11 -8.27 -5.44
C GLY A 374 28.89 -9.55 -5.14
N ALA A 375 30.22 -9.50 -5.16
CA ALA A 375 31.03 -10.62 -4.69
C ALA A 375 31.09 -10.61 -3.15
N LEU A 376 31.06 -11.77 -2.51
CA LEU A 376 31.28 -11.91 -1.07
C LEU A 376 32.63 -11.32 -0.65
N ASP A 377 32.64 -10.54 0.43
CA ASP A 377 33.86 -9.99 1.02
C ASP A 377 34.61 -11.08 1.80
N SER A 378 35.64 -11.66 1.20
CA SER A 378 36.45 -12.71 1.82
C SER A 378 37.12 -12.31 3.15
N GLY A 379 37.22 -11.01 3.47
CA GLY A 379 37.73 -10.51 4.75
C GLY A 379 36.71 -10.54 5.89
N PHE A 380 35.44 -10.78 5.58
CA PHE A 380 34.34 -10.83 6.54
C PHE A 380 34.03 -12.28 6.96
N GLY A 381 34.16 -12.57 8.26
CA GLY A 381 33.86 -13.88 8.81
C GLY A 381 34.60 -15.02 8.12
N SER A 382 33.87 -16.09 7.80
CA SER A 382 34.38 -17.25 7.07
C SER A 382 34.02 -17.16 5.58
N GLY A 383 34.83 -16.43 4.81
CA GLY A 383 34.65 -16.33 3.36
C GLY A 383 33.51 -15.42 2.91
N GLY A 384 33.18 -14.40 3.71
CA GLY A 384 32.12 -13.44 3.46
C GLY A 384 30.87 -13.62 4.31
N VAL A 385 30.81 -14.66 5.14
CA VAL A 385 29.65 -14.99 5.96
C VAL A 385 29.98 -15.22 7.43
N VAL A 386 29.01 -14.95 8.30
CA VAL A 386 29.04 -15.22 9.73
C VAL A 386 27.76 -15.95 10.12
N THR A 387 27.89 -17.00 10.91
CA THR A 387 26.78 -17.71 11.54
C THR A 387 26.99 -17.69 13.05
N GLN A 388 26.00 -17.26 13.81
CA GLN A 388 26.09 -17.12 15.25
C GLN A 388 24.92 -17.83 15.94
N ASP A 389 25.24 -18.97 16.56
CA ASP A 389 24.34 -19.72 17.43
C ASP A 389 24.24 -19.03 18.81
N ILE A 390 23.02 -18.90 19.33
CA ILE A 390 22.76 -18.50 20.71
C ILE A 390 22.15 -19.68 21.47
N ALA A 391 22.95 -20.25 22.37
CA ALA A 391 22.54 -21.29 23.32
C ALA A 391 21.96 -22.58 22.67
N GLY A 392 22.27 -22.86 21.40
CA GLY A 392 21.81 -24.04 20.68
C GLY A 392 20.30 -24.02 20.42
N ARG A 393 19.70 -22.84 20.28
CA ARG A 393 18.26 -22.60 20.15
C ARG A 393 18.01 -21.53 19.09
N ASP A 394 16.73 -21.31 18.77
CA ASP A 394 16.32 -20.35 17.77
C ASP A 394 16.86 -18.94 18.05
N SER A 395 17.54 -18.40 17.06
CA SER A 395 18.06 -17.05 17.04
C SER A 395 18.02 -16.50 15.61
N GLN A 396 17.58 -15.25 15.46
CA GLN A 396 17.40 -14.64 14.14
C GLN A 396 17.70 -13.15 14.20
N ILE A 397 18.24 -12.63 13.10
CA ILE A 397 18.36 -11.20 12.87
C ILE A 397 17.10 -10.74 12.16
N ALA A 398 16.40 -9.76 12.72
CA ALA A 398 15.28 -9.07 12.07
C ALA A 398 15.75 -7.80 11.35
N SER A 399 16.77 -7.12 11.90
CA SER A 399 17.26 -5.84 11.38
C SER A 399 18.76 -5.70 11.53
N VAL A 400 19.41 -5.11 10.53
CA VAL A 400 20.84 -4.73 10.57
C VAL A 400 21.02 -3.24 10.35
N ALA A 401 22.03 -2.65 10.98
CA ALA A 401 22.52 -1.31 10.63
C ALA A 401 24.04 -1.25 10.69
N VAL A 402 24.62 -0.38 9.85
CA VAL A 402 26.05 -0.10 9.84
C VAL A 402 26.29 1.26 10.50
N VAL A 403 27.12 1.26 11.54
CA VAL A 403 27.50 2.46 12.28
C VAL A 403 28.99 2.70 12.12
N LYS A 404 29.37 3.92 11.72
CA LYS A 404 30.77 4.29 11.61
C LYS A 404 31.36 4.63 12.98
N SER A 405 32.41 3.92 13.39
CA SER A 405 33.12 4.16 14.65
C SER A 405 34.59 4.47 14.38
N GLY A 406 34.91 5.76 14.24
CA GLY A 406 36.25 6.20 13.85
C GLY A 406 36.60 5.81 12.41
N THR A 407 37.61 4.96 12.22
CA THR A 407 38.06 4.48 10.89
C THR A 407 37.50 3.12 10.50
N ALA A 408 36.85 2.41 11.42
CA ALA A 408 36.26 1.10 11.18
C ALA A 408 34.74 1.18 11.26
N ASN A 409 34.08 0.35 10.47
CA ASN A 409 32.63 0.20 10.55
C ASN A 409 32.28 -0.86 11.59
N GLN A 410 31.11 -0.69 12.20
CA GLN A 410 30.51 -1.63 13.14
C GLN A 410 29.14 -2.02 12.60
N ILE A 411 28.82 -3.30 12.67
CA ILE A 411 27.53 -3.83 12.25
C ILE A 411 26.73 -4.15 13.52
N LEU A 412 25.58 -3.52 13.66
CA LEU A 412 24.59 -3.85 14.66
C LEU A 412 23.57 -4.80 14.04
N ALA A 413 23.20 -5.84 14.77
CA ALA A 413 22.16 -6.78 14.38
C ALA A 413 21.18 -6.95 15.54
N ALA A 414 19.90 -6.69 15.30
CA ALA A 414 18.84 -6.89 16.28
C ALA A 414 17.84 -7.93 15.80
N GLY A 415 17.27 -8.66 16.75
CA GLY A 415 16.24 -9.66 16.50
C GLY A 415 15.88 -10.35 17.80
N TYR A 416 15.88 -11.68 17.80
CA TYR A 416 15.61 -12.44 19.02
C TYR A 416 16.54 -13.63 19.17
N GLY A 417 16.65 -14.09 20.40
CA GLY A 417 17.35 -15.31 20.74
C GLY A 417 16.85 -15.86 22.07
N TYR A 418 17.07 -17.16 22.27
CA TYR A 418 16.62 -17.83 23.47
C TYR A 418 17.42 -17.39 24.71
N ASP A 419 16.73 -16.86 25.71
CA ASP A 419 17.29 -16.66 27.05
C ASP A 419 17.09 -17.93 27.88
N ALA A 420 18.17 -18.67 28.11
CA ALA A 420 18.16 -19.88 28.92
C ALA A 420 17.82 -19.62 30.40
N ALA A 421 18.08 -18.43 30.93
CA ALA A 421 17.73 -18.07 32.30
C ALA A 421 16.22 -17.84 32.45
N ALA A 422 15.59 -17.27 31.42
CA ALA A 422 14.16 -16.92 31.42
C ALA A 422 13.26 -17.99 30.80
N SER A 423 13.84 -18.92 30.03
CA SER A 423 13.16 -20.01 29.32
C SER A 423 12.18 -19.54 28.23
N HIS A 424 12.39 -18.35 27.65
CA HIS A 424 11.66 -17.82 26.51
C HIS A 424 12.61 -17.03 25.58
N ASN A 425 12.11 -16.58 24.43
CA ASN A 425 12.85 -15.69 23.54
C ASN A 425 12.83 -14.26 24.08
N ASP A 426 13.95 -13.56 23.93
CA ASP A 426 14.11 -12.17 24.31
C ASP A 426 14.77 -11.38 23.16
N PHE A 427 14.72 -10.06 23.26
CA PHE A 427 15.42 -9.19 22.33
C PHE A 427 16.92 -9.51 22.38
N VAL A 428 17.51 -9.71 21.21
CA VAL A 428 18.97 -9.79 21.03
C VAL A 428 19.44 -8.55 20.30
N LEU A 429 20.50 -7.94 20.81
CA LEU A 429 21.30 -6.96 20.10
C LEU A 429 22.76 -7.42 20.08
N ALA A 430 23.30 -7.63 18.88
CA ALA A 430 24.67 -8.02 18.63
C ALA A 430 25.46 -6.90 17.95
N ARG A 431 26.76 -6.81 18.25
CA ARG A 431 27.68 -5.94 17.51
C ARG A 431 28.85 -6.73 16.95
N PHE A 432 29.07 -6.58 15.65
CA PHE A 432 30.20 -7.15 14.90
C PHE A 432 31.13 -6.04 14.41
N GLY A 433 32.41 -6.35 14.33
CA GLY A 433 33.38 -5.53 13.62
C GLY A 433 33.25 -5.70 12.10
N ASP A 434 33.95 -4.84 11.36
CA ASP A 434 34.04 -4.86 9.89
C ASP A 434 34.61 -6.17 9.31
N ASN A 435 35.26 -6.99 10.14
CA ASN A 435 35.74 -8.32 9.78
C ASN A 435 34.77 -9.45 10.16
N GLY A 436 33.57 -9.14 10.66
CA GLY A 436 32.56 -10.11 11.09
C GLY A 436 32.80 -10.76 12.44
N ALA A 437 33.82 -10.36 13.20
CA ALA A 437 34.02 -10.84 14.57
C ALA A 437 33.11 -10.10 15.56
N LEU A 438 32.54 -10.79 16.56
CA LEU A 438 31.80 -10.15 17.65
C LEU A 438 32.71 -9.17 18.42
N ASP A 439 32.18 -7.98 18.70
CA ASP A 439 32.87 -6.95 19.47
C ASP A 439 32.77 -7.23 20.96
N ALA A 440 33.82 -7.81 21.55
CA ALA A 440 33.88 -8.12 22.97
C ALA A 440 33.67 -6.92 23.92
N GLY A 441 33.83 -5.68 23.43
CA GLY A 441 33.55 -4.45 24.19
C GLY A 441 32.08 -4.04 24.21
N PHE A 442 31.20 -4.77 23.54
CA PHE A 442 29.77 -4.51 23.49
C PHE A 442 28.99 -5.52 24.34
N GLY A 443 28.16 -5.05 25.27
CA GLY A 443 27.37 -5.93 26.13
C GLY A 443 28.21 -7.00 26.84
N SER A 444 27.73 -8.24 26.79
CA SER A 444 28.45 -9.42 27.26
C SER A 444 29.06 -10.17 26.07
N GLY A 445 30.28 -9.81 25.69
CA GLY A 445 31.04 -10.53 24.66
C GLY A 445 30.54 -10.29 23.23
N GLY A 446 29.94 -9.14 22.96
CA GLY A 446 29.36 -8.77 21.66
C GLY A 446 27.84 -8.87 21.60
N LEU A 447 27.19 -9.37 22.67
CA LEU A 447 25.76 -9.66 22.70
C LEU A 447 25.08 -8.98 23.90
N VAL A 448 23.83 -8.61 23.72
CA VAL A 448 22.92 -8.12 24.76
C VAL A 448 21.60 -8.88 24.62
N LEU A 449 21.18 -9.53 25.70
CA LEU A 449 19.84 -10.11 25.84
C LEU A 449 19.02 -9.18 26.74
N THR A 450 17.87 -8.72 26.24
CA THR A 450 17.00 -7.80 26.96
C THR A 450 15.67 -8.45 27.25
N ASN A 451 15.44 -8.72 28.54
CA ASN A 451 14.30 -9.45 29.02
C ASN A 451 13.14 -8.50 29.38
N PHE A 452 11.95 -8.78 28.82
CA PHE A 452 10.72 -8.02 29.07
C PHE A 452 9.77 -8.70 30.08
N GLY A 453 10.18 -9.83 30.66
CA GLY A 453 9.43 -10.64 31.63
C GLY A 453 8.63 -11.80 31.02
N ALA A 454 8.53 -11.83 29.69
CA ALA A 454 7.89 -12.87 28.89
C ALA A 454 8.51 -12.89 27.48
N GLU A 455 7.94 -13.67 26.56
CA GLU A 455 8.43 -13.76 25.18
C GLU A 455 8.46 -12.37 24.52
N ALA A 456 9.63 -12.00 23.99
CA ALA A 456 9.84 -10.76 23.29
C ALA A 456 10.71 -10.97 22.06
N LYS A 457 10.35 -10.32 20.95
CA LYS A 457 11.12 -10.37 19.70
C LYS A 457 11.27 -8.99 19.08
N ALA A 458 12.50 -8.61 18.75
CA ALA A 458 12.75 -7.37 18.04
C ALA A 458 12.40 -7.52 16.55
N GLY A 459 11.75 -6.50 15.98
CA GLY A 459 11.47 -6.40 14.55
C GLY A 459 12.39 -5.41 13.83
N SER A 460 12.89 -4.38 14.52
CA SER A 460 13.65 -3.29 13.90
C SER A 460 14.64 -2.63 14.85
N LEU A 461 15.70 -2.06 14.29
CA LEU A 461 16.63 -1.20 15.02
C LEU A 461 16.89 0.11 14.28
N ALA A 462 17.06 1.18 15.04
CA ALA A 462 17.47 2.49 14.54
C ALA A 462 18.61 3.06 15.38
N VAL A 463 19.53 3.76 14.72
CA VAL A 463 20.67 4.42 15.35
C VAL A 463 20.53 5.91 15.15
N GLY A 464 20.42 6.65 16.26
CA GLY A 464 20.30 8.10 16.18
C GLY A 464 21.64 8.79 15.96
N THR A 465 21.58 10.07 15.58
CA THR A 465 22.78 10.89 15.30
C THR A 465 23.73 11.02 16.51
N GLY A 466 23.21 10.84 17.73
CA GLY A 466 23.99 10.80 18.97
C GLY A 466 24.62 9.46 19.31
N GLY A 467 24.43 8.42 18.47
CA GLY A 467 24.91 7.07 18.71
C GLY A 467 24.06 6.24 19.67
N GLN A 468 22.89 6.74 20.09
CA GLN A 468 21.91 5.93 20.81
C GLN A 468 21.31 4.88 19.86
N ILE A 469 21.14 3.66 20.38
CA ILE A 469 20.57 2.54 19.63
C ILE A 469 19.19 2.27 20.20
N VAL A 470 18.17 2.29 19.36
CA VAL A 470 16.79 1.97 19.75
C VAL A 470 16.37 0.72 18.99
N VAL A 471 15.86 -0.27 19.70
CA VAL A 471 15.34 -1.52 19.13
C VAL A 471 13.87 -1.59 19.47
N ALA A 472 13.03 -1.90 18.49
CA ALA A 472 11.59 -2.05 18.68
C ALA A 472 11.11 -3.42 18.16
N GLY A 473 10.01 -3.89 18.71
CA GLY A 473 9.41 -5.19 18.41
C GLY A 473 8.11 -5.38 19.16
N TYR A 474 7.90 -6.59 19.67
CA TYR A 474 6.80 -6.88 20.58
C TYR A 474 7.28 -7.63 21.82
N ALA A 475 6.54 -7.48 22.92
CA ALA A 475 6.68 -8.31 24.11
C ALA A 475 5.29 -8.78 24.57
N ASP A 476 5.16 -10.04 24.94
CA ASP A 476 3.93 -10.58 25.49
C ASP A 476 3.69 -10.01 26.90
N ALA A 477 2.46 -9.64 27.23
CA ALA A 477 2.09 -9.23 28.58
C ALA A 477 2.01 -10.40 29.60
N GLY A 478 2.48 -11.60 29.23
CA GLY A 478 2.46 -12.81 30.06
C GLY A 478 1.17 -13.64 29.93
N ALA A 479 0.92 -14.57 30.87
CA ALA A 479 -0.14 -15.57 30.75
C ALA A 479 -1.55 -14.96 30.62
N GLY A 480 -2.07 -14.93 29.38
CA GLY A 480 -3.41 -14.43 29.04
C GLY A 480 -3.45 -12.97 28.60
N GLY A 481 -2.31 -12.27 28.55
CA GLY A 481 -2.20 -10.91 28.01
C GLY A 481 -1.88 -10.90 26.51
N ALA A 482 -2.21 -9.80 25.83
CA ALA A 482 -1.88 -9.61 24.43
C ALA A 482 -0.43 -9.11 24.26
N ALA A 483 0.16 -9.31 23.08
CA ALA A 483 1.45 -8.71 22.74
C ALA A 483 1.35 -7.18 22.70
N GLU A 484 2.38 -6.49 23.18
CA GLU A 484 2.47 -5.04 23.21
C GLU A 484 3.68 -4.56 22.39
N PHE A 485 3.62 -3.34 21.86
CA PHE A 485 4.81 -2.70 21.31
C PHE A 485 5.89 -2.67 22.40
N ALA A 486 7.08 -3.16 22.06
CA ALA A 486 8.20 -3.21 23.00
C ALA A 486 9.40 -2.46 22.42
N LEU A 487 9.96 -1.55 23.21
CA LEU A 487 11.13 -0.74 22.86
C LEU A 487 12.23 -0.92 23.91
N ALA A 488 13.47 -0.99 23.47
CA ALA A 488 14.65 -0.94 24.32
C ALA A 488 15.66 0.07 23.77
N ARG A 489 16.23 0.89 24.64
CA ARG A 489 17.29 1.83 24.28
C ARG A 489 18.61 1.44 24.92
N TYR A 490 19.67 1.48 24.10
CA TYR A 490 21.01 1.11 24.48
C TYR A 490 21.99 2.26 24.23
N ASN A 491 22.98 2.32 25.10
CA ASN A 491 24.15 3.17 24.93
C ASN A 491 25.08 2.57 23.87
N ALA A 492 26.05 3.34 23.40
CA ALA A 492 27.06 2.85 22.43
C ALA A 492 27.87 1.64 22.92
N GLY A 493 27.89 1.34 24.23
CA GLY A 493 28.52 0.12 24.78
C GLY A 493 27.60 -1.10 24.88
N GLY A 494 26.32 -0.99 24.48
CA GLY A 494 25.33 -2.07 24.56
C GLY A 494 24.64 -2.20 25.92
N GLY A 495 25.02 -1.41 26.92
CA GLY A 495 24.26 -1.33 28.17
C GLY A 495 22.94 -0.57 27.96
N LEU A 496 21.86 -1.03 28.61
CA LEU A 496 20.57 -0.34 28.64
C LEU A 496 20.72 1.09 29.16
N ASP A 497 20.06 2.03 28.49
CA ASP A 497 19.98 3.42 28.94
C ASP A 497 18.89 3.54 30.01
N THR A 498 19.28 3.56 31.28
CA THR A 498 18.34 3.61 32.40
C THR A 498 17.52 4.91 32.48
N THR A 499 17.81 5.91 31.64
CA THR A 499 16.98 7.13 31.52
C THR A 499 15.80 6.97 30.57
N PHE A 500 15.69 5.82 29.91
CA PHE A 500 14.62 5.48 28.99
C PHE A 500 13.60 4.54 29.64
N GLY A 501 12.33 4.94 29.69
CA GLY A 501 11.23 4.14 30.20
C GLY A 501 11.51 3.52 31.57
N ASN A 502 11.16 2.24 31.72
CA ASN A 502 11.40 1.45 32.91
C ASN A 502 12.80 0.82 32.90
N GLY A 503 13.83 1.64 33.13
CA GLY A 503 15.20 1.13 33.28
C GLY A 503 15.87 0.69 31.98
N GLY A 504 15.45 1.27 30.85
CA GLY A 504 15.98 1.00 29.52
C GLY A 504 14.95 0.46 28.54
N THR A 505 13.75 0.11 29.00
CA THR A 505 12.69 -0.50 28.20
C THR A 505 11.36 0.23 28.33
N ALA A 506 10.52 0.13 27.31
CA ALA A 506 9.14 0.59 27.33
C ALA A 506 8.25 -0.47 26.66
N ALA A 507 7.13 -0.81 27.29
CA ALA A 507 6.07 -1.61 26.70
C ALA A 507 4.83 -0.73 26.57
N THR A 508 4.11 -0.83 25.45
CA THR A 508 2.98 0.04 25.13
C THR A 508 1.91 -0.75 24.42
N ALA A 509 0.74 -0.89 25.05
CA ALA A 509 -0.44 -1.37 24.37
C ALA A 509 -0.86 -0.34 23.30
N VAL A 510 -0.96 -0.79 22.04
CA VAL A 510 -1.48 0.01 20.93
C VAL A 510 -2.70 -0.71 20.37
N GLY A 511 -3.81 0.00 20.13
CA GLY A 511 -5.07 -0.60 19.70
C GLY A 511 -5.81 -1.34 20.81
N TYR A 512 -6.64 -2.32 20.42
CA TYR A 512 -7.60 -3.02 21.27
C TYR A 512 -7.19 -4.46 21.62
N GLY A 513 -6.00 -4.89 21.18
CA GLY A 513 -5.51 -6.23 21.39
C GLY A 513 -4.02 -6.34 21.13
N ALA A 514 -3.58 -7.44 20.50
CA ALA A 514 -2.18 -7.67 20.22
C ALA A 514 -1.62 -6.58 19.30
N SER A 515 -0.43 -6.09 19.63
CA SER A 515 0.28 -5.08 18.87
C SER A 515 1.76 -5.41 18.77
N GLN A 516 2.34 -5.13 17.62
CA GLN A 516 3.74 -5.40 17.32
C GLN A 516 4.35 -4.26 16.49
N ALA A 517 5.51 -3.76 16.92
CA ALA A 517 6.30 -2.86 16.11
C ALA A 517 7.16 -3.67 15.13
N THR A 518 7.07 -3.35 13.84
CA THR A 518 7.87 -3.96 12.76
C THR A 518 8.98 -3.03 12.28
N SER A 519 8.86 -1.73 12.57
CA SER A 519 9.81 -0.70 12.17
C SER A 519 9.97 0.35 13.26
N VAL A 520 11.18 0.91 13.40
CA VAL A 520 11.44 2.06 14.28
C VAL A 520 12.33 3.08 13.59
N ALA A 521 12.06 4.36 13.83
CA ALA A 521 12.93 5.45 13.46
C ALA A 521 13.27 6.29 14.68
N VAL A 522 14.48 6.85 14.69
CA VAL A 522 14.91 7.81 15.70
C VAL A 522 15.50 9.04 15.04
N GLU A 523 15.06 10.20 15.51
CA GLU A 523 15.58 11.49 15.08
C GLU A 523 16.32 12.16 16.23
N GLY A 524 17.39 12.89 15.90
CA GLY A 524 18.09 13.73 16.87
C GLY A 524 18.95 12.94 17.86
N ALA A 525 19.25 13.57 19.00
CA ALA A 525 20.14 13.03 20.03
C ALA A 525 19.78 13.60 21.41
N GLY A 526 20.15 12.86 22.46
CA GLY A 526 19.96 13.30 23.84
C GLY A 526 18.50 13.64 24.16
N SER A 527 18.26 14.70 24.93
CA SER A 527 16.93 15.12 25.38
C SER A 527 15.99 15.61 24.27
N SER A 528 16.49 15.81 23.05
CA SER A 528 15.70 16.22 21.89
C SER A 528 15.43 15.06 20.94
N ALA A 529 15.85 13.83 21.29
CA ALA A 529 15.59 12.67 20.47
C ALA A 529 14.08 12.37 20.39
N ARG A 530 13.63 12.00 19.20
CA ARG A 530 12.25 11.55 18.95
C ARG A 530 12.28 10.14 18.41
N ILE A 531 11.41 9.27 18.90
CA ILE A 531 11.36 7.87 18.53
C ILE A 531 9.96 7.57 18.01
N VAL A 532 9.85 6.93 16.85
CA VAL A 532 8.57 6.47 16.31
C VAL A 532 8.69 5.00 15.99
N ALA A 533 7.82 4.20 16.60
CA ALA A 533 7.62 2.80 16.28
C ALA A 533 6.36 2.66 15.44
N ALA A 534 6.43 1.85 14.39
CA ALA A 534 5.27 1.49 13.58
C ALA A 534 5.18 -0.03 13.41
N GLY A 535 3.97 -0.52 13.23
CA GLY A 535 3.72 -1.89 12.85
C GLY A 535 2.23 -2.14 12.75
N ALA A 536 1.74 -3.08 13.55
CA ALA A 536 0.36 -3.52 13.48
C ALA A 536 -0.26 -3.68 14.87
N ALA A 537 -1.57 -3.42 14.98
CA ALA A 537 -2.34 -3.63 16.19
C ALA A 537 -3.72 -4.20 15.86
N VAL A 538 -4.34 -4.89 16.80
CA VAL A 538 -5.75 -5.26 16.65
C VAL A 538 -6.61 -4.02 16.79
N GLY A 539 -7.34 -3.60 15.76
CA GLY A 539 -8.28 -2.48 15.80
C GLY A 539 -9.63 -2.82 16.41
N SER A 540 -10.53 -1.84 16.44
CA SER A 540 -11.84 -1.93 17.11
C SER A 540 -12.76 -2.99 16.49
N ALA A 541 -12.59 -3.27 15.20
CA ALA A 541 -13.33 -4.33 14.50
C ALA A 541 -12.73 -5.73 14.72
N GLY A 542 -11.61 -5.85 15.47
CA GLY A 542 -10.89 -7.10 15.66
C GLY A 542 -9.95 -7.47 14.51
N HIS A 543 -9.77 -6.56 13.54
CA HIS A 543 -8.84 -6.71 12.43
C HIS A 543 -7.41 -6.33 12.83
N THR A 544 -6.42 -6.82 12.08
CA THR A 544 -5.03 -6.35 12.23
C THR A 544 -4.85 -5.11 11.37
N ASP A 545 -4.57 -4.00 12.03
CA ASP A 545 -4.60 -2.65 11.52
C ASP A 545 -3.24 -1.96 11.64
N PHE A 546 -3.04 -0.95 10.79
CA PHE A 546 -1.83 -0.15 10.79
C PHE A 546 -1.70 0.61 12.12
N ALA A 547 -0.56 0.46 12.80
CA ALA A 547 -0.37 0.99 14.15
C ALA A 547 0.91 1.80 14.29
N LEU A 548 0.82 2.87 15.08
CA LEU A 548 1.87 3.84 15.30
C LEU A 548 1.96 4.24 16.77
N ALA A 549 3.18 4.45 17.25
CA ALA A 549 3.46 5.03 18.56
C ALA A 549 4.69 5.95 18.48
N SER A 550 4.57 7.17 18.99
CA SER A 550 5.68 8.12 19.13
C SER A 550 6.07 8.31 20.59
N TYR A 551 7.37 8.47 20.83
CA TYR A 551 7.97 8.56 22.16
C TYR A 551 8.96 9.71 22.23
N ASP A 552 9.06 10.31 23.42
CA ASP A 552 10.07 11.32 23.73
C ASP A 552 11.45 10.69 23.97
N ALA A 553 12.44 11.57 24.18
CA ALA A 553 13.81 11.20 24.50
C ALA A 553 13.98 10.44 25.83
N THR A 554 12.94 10.26 26.62
CA THR A 554 12.97 9.48 27.86
C THR A 554 12.08 8.24 27.78
N GLY A 555 11.50 7.95 26.60
CA GLY A 555 10.65 6.78 26.38
C GLY A 555 9.23 6.94 26.91
N ASN A 556 8.80 8.15 27.25
CA ASN A 556 7.40 8.40 27.52
C ASN A 556 6.64 8.47 26.19
N LEU A 557 5.47 7.85 26.16
CA LEU A 557 4.56 7.92 25.04
C LEU A 557 4.09 9.36 24.82
N ILE A 558 4.21 9.84 23.59
CA ILE A 558 3.69 11.14 23.14
C ILE A 558 2.32 10.94 22.47
N SER A 559 2.23 10.02 21.51
CA SER A 559 0.99 9.74 20.79
C SER A 559 0.95 8.32 20.23
N THR A 560 -0.26 7.80 20.02
CA THR A 560 -0.50 6.55 19.29
C THR A 560 -1.56 6.76 18.24
N ALA A 561 -1.53 5.96 17.19
CA ALA A 561 -2.61 5.89 16.22
C ALA A 561 -2.79 4.47 15.69
N VAL A 562 -4.04 4.10 15.47
CA VAL A 562 -4.42 2.89 14.75
C VAL A 562 -5.31 3.33 13.61
N GLN A 563 -4.96 2.98 12.38
CA GLN A 563 -5.78 3.22 11.21
C GLN A 563 -6.46 1.91 10.82
N ASP A 564 -7.78 1.88 11.01
CA ASP A 564 -8.64 0.77 10.67
C ASP A 564 -8.80 0.69 9.13
N PHE A 565 -8.45 -0.46 8.57
CA PHE A 565 -8.68 -0.76 7.15
C PHE A 565 -9.82 -1.77 7.04
N ILE A 566 -10.65 -1.66 6.00
CA ILE A 566 -11.71 -2.66 5.76
C ILE A 566 -11.05 -3.97 5.30
N GLY A 567 -10.73 -4.85 6.26
CA GLY A 567 -10.16 -6.17 5.99
C GLY A 567 -9.07 -6.59 7.00
N ASN A 568 -8.67 -7.86 6.98
CA ASN A 568 -7.55 -8.34 7.78
C ASN A 568 -6.22 -8.12 7.05
N GLY A 569 -5.22 -7.58 7.74
CA GLY A 569 -3.82 -7.65 7.29
C GLY A 569 -3.15 -6.30 6.99
N ALA A 570 -3.68 -5.19 7.47
CA ALA A 570 -3.02 -3.90 7.36
C ALA A 570 -1.85 -3.80 8.35
N GLN A 571 -0.66 -3.45 7.84
CA GLN A 571 0.55 -3.32 8.67
C GLN A 571 1.44 -2.18 8.15
N ALA A 572 1.96 -1.37 9.08
CA ALA A 572 3.11 -0.53 8.77
C ALA A 572 4.34 -1.41 8.50
N LYS A 573 5.12 -1.07 7.48
CA LYS A 573 6.35 -1.82 7.16
C LYS A 573 7.61 -1.00 7.21
N ALA A 574 7.52 0.32 7.06
CA ALA A 574 8.70 1.16 7.14
C ALA A 574 8.37 2.52 7.78
N VAL A 575 9.32 3.00 8.57
CA VAL A 575 9.35 4.33 9.16
C VAL A 575 10.70 4.94 8.84
N ALA A 576 10.71 6.15 8.30
CA ALA A 576 11.91 6.86 7.93
C ALA A 576 11.88 8.30 8.46
N TYR A 577 13.05 8.81 8.84
CA TYR A 577 13.23 10.22 9.16
C TYR A 577 13.54 10.99 7.87
N ASP A 578 12.76 12.03 7.58
CA ASP A 578 13.08 12.98 6.52
C ASP A 578 13.85 14.17 7.09
N ALA A 579 15.15 14.20 6.81
CA ALA A 579 16.04 15.27 7.25
C ALA A 579 15.73 16.64 6.61
N ALA A 580 15.01 16.69 5.49
CA ALA A 580 14.67 17.94 4.80
C ALA A 580 13.48 18.65 5.44
N SER A 581 12.43 17.91 5.80
CA SER A 581 11.26 18.43 6.52
C SER A 581 11.46 18.47 8.04
N GLY A 582 12.31 17.60 8.58
CA GLY A 582 12.41 17.37 10.03
C GLY A 582 11.27 16.52 10.58
N ASP A 583 10.52 15.84 9.70
CA ASP A 583 9.41 14.97 10.07
C ASP A 583 9.84 13.50 10.02
N ILE A 584 9.14 12.66 10.79
CA ILE A 584 9.22 11.21 10.63
C ILE A 584 8.01 10.78 9.81
N VAL A 585 8.22 9.91 8.83
CA VAL A 585 7.19 9.39 7.95
C VAL A 585 7.11 7.88 8.12
N ALA A 586 5.91 7.39 8.38
CA ALA A 586 5.60 5.97 8.41
C ALA A 586 4.76 5.62 7.19
N ALA A 587 5.04 4.50 6.56
CA ALA A 587 4.14 3.94 5.57
C ALA A 587 3.99 2.42 5.70
N GLY A 588 2.86 1.96 5.22
CA GLY A 588 2.42 0.58 5.30
C GLY A 588 1.54 0.21 4.13
N PHE A 589 1.10 -1.04 4.14
CA PHE A 589 0.11 -1.52 3.18
C PHE A 589 -0.97 -2.34 3.89
N ALA A 590 -2.15 -2.42 3.26
CA ALA A 590 -3.23 -3.33 3.62
C ALA A 590 -3.55 -4.25 2.45
N SER A 591 -3.76 -5.54 2.74
CA SER A 591 -4.23 -6.52 1.76
C SER A 591 -5.75 -6.67 1.88
N ASN A 592 -6.51 -6.12 0.95
CA ASN A 592 -7.97 -6.27 0.93
C ASN A 592 -8.45 -7.38 -0.04
N GLY A 593 -7.52 -8.17 -0.61
CA GLY A 593 -7.83 -9.19 -1.62
C GLY A 593 -8.12 -8.65 -3.03
N ALA A 594 -8.14 -7.33 -3.22
CA ALA A 594 -8.24 -6.64 -4.51
C ALA A 594 -6.94 -5.90 -4.89
N GLY A 595 -5.94 -5.86 -4.00
CA GLY A 595 -4.62 -5.27 -4.22
C GLY A 595 -3.97 -4.72 -2.95
N PRO A 596 -2.71 -4.25 -2.99
CA PRO A 596 -2.13 -3.52 -1.87
C PRO A 596 -2.71 -2.09 -1.81
N GLU A 597 -3.37 -1.75 -0.70
CA GLU A 597 -3.72 -0.37 -0.36
C GLU A 597 -2.56 0.24 0.43
N PHE A 598 -2.09 1.44 0.04
CA PHE A 598 -0.98 2.09 0.73
C PHE A 598 -1.47 3.11 1.76
N ALA A 599 -0.85 3.10 2.93
CA ALA A 599 -1.09 4.05 4.00
C ALA A 599 0.18 4.88 4.23
N LEU A 600 0.05 6.21 4.25
CA LEU A 600 1.12 7.11 4.66
C LEU A 600 0.67 7.86 5.92
N ALA A 601 1.61 8.12 6.83
CA ALA A 601 1.41 8.99 7.98
C ALA A 601 2.68 9.79 8.23
N ALA A 602 2.57 11.10 8.45
CA ALA A 602 3.70 11.93 8.84
C ALA A 602 3.54 12.46 10.27
N PHE A 603 4.67 12.65 10.94
CA PHE A 603 4.77 13.15 12.30
C PHE A 603 5.48 14.49 12.30
N THR A 604 4.83 15.48 12.89
CA THR A 604 5.34 16.85 13.04
C THR A 604 6.60 16.92 13.88
N ALA A 605 7.31 18.05 13.79
CA ALA A 605 8.44 18.45 14.64
C ALA A 605 8.27 18.23 16.16
N THR A 606 7.04 18.20 16.69
CA THR A 606 6.75 17.97 18.13
C THR A 606 6.44 16.51 18.47
N GLY A 607 6.42 15.61 17.47
CA GLY A 607 6.17 14.18 17.66
C GLY A 607 4.69 13.78 17.58
N GLY A 608 3.79 14.74 17.40
CA GLY A 608 2.37 14.48 17.10
C GLY A 608 2.15 14.22 15.61
N LEU A 609 1.08 13.47 15.28
CA LEU A 609 0.65 13.26 13.89
C LEU A 609 0.37 14.60 13.20
N ALA A 610 0.84 14.75 11.97
CA ALA A 610 0.54 15.92 11.16
C ALA A 610 -0.93 15.92 10.73
N ALA A 611 -1.56 17.10 10.75
CA ALA A 611 -2.97 17.23 10.37
C ALA A 611 -3.15 16.90 8.86
N GLY A 612 -4.08 15.98 8.56
CA GLY A 612 -4.43 15.62 7.18
C GLY A 612 -3.47 14.65 6.49
N THR A 613 -2.60 13.95 7.23
CA THR A 613 -1.58 13.07 6.61
C THR A 613 -1.93 11.60 6.51
N LEU A 614 -3.07 11.15 7.05
CA LEU A 614 -3.63 9.83 6.74
C LEU A 614 -4.39 9.93 5.41
N ASP A 615 -3.63 10.08 4.32
CA ASP A 615 -4.16 10.12 2.97
C ASP A 615 -4.18 8.70 2.40
N ALA A 616 -5.36 8.09 2.35
CA ALA A 616 -5.57 6.89 1.53
C ALA A 616 -5.64 7.36 0.07
N GLY A 617 -4.52 7.24 -0.64
CA GLY A 617 -4.51 7.48 -2.08
C GLY A 617 -5.47 6.53 -2.78
N PHE A 618 -6.48 7.13 -3.44
CA PHE A 618 -7.39 6.58 -4.48
C PHE A 618 -8.79 6.08 -4.05
N GLY A 619 -9.80 6.94 -4.27
CA GLY A 619 -11.12 6.56 -4.82
C GLY A 619 -12.20 6.05 -3.86
N SER A 620 -12.94 6.98 -3.23
CA SER A 620 -14.32 6.82 -2.71
C SER A 620 -14.84 5.40 -2.37
N LEU A 621 -14.14 4.67 -1.51
CA LEU A 621 -14.72 3.68 -0.61
C LEU A 621 -14.61 4.30 0.78
N GLY A 622 -15.76 4.40 1.46
CA GLY A 622 -15.94 5.27 2.62
C GLY A 622 -14.84 5.10 3.67
N LEU A 623 -14.20 6.21 4.04
CA LEU A 623 -13.49 6.35 5.29
C LEU A 623 -14.41 5.86 6.42
N GLN A 624 -14.13 4.67 6.95
CA GLN A 624 -14.36 4.43 8.37
C GLN A 624 -13.09 4.85 9.08
N THR A 625 -12.97 6.15 9.37
CA THR A 625 -12.10 6.58 10.47
C THR A 625 -12.81 6.18 11.76
N SER A 626 -12.71 4.93 12.17
CA SER A 626 -12.83 4.59 13.58
C SER A 626 -11.60 5.21 14.26
N ASN A 627 -11.85 6.36 14.88
CA ASN A 627 -11.05 6.89 15.97
C ASN A 627 -9.66 7.39 15.54
N ALA A 628 -9.62 8.60 14.98
CA ALA A 628 -8.48 9.47 15.19
C ALA A 628 -8.29 9.63 16.72
N SER A 629 -7.45 8.79 17.31
CA SER A 629 -6.96 8.97 18.68
C SER A 629 -6.10 10.25 18.65
N GLY A 630 -6.77 11.38 18.86
CA GLY A 630 -6.23 12.71 18.71
C GLY A 630 -5.04 12.95 19.64
N LEU A 631 -4.10 13.75 19.13
CA LEU A 631 -2.92 14.25 19.81
C LEU A 631 -3.20 14.67 21.28
N ILE A 632 -2.44 14.13 22.23
CA ILE A 632 -2.25 14.78 23.53
C ILE A 632 -0.94 15.57 23.45
N ASP A 633 -1.03 16.85 23.09
CA ASP A 633 0.05 17.77 23.39
C ASP A 633 0.10 18.00 24.92
N THR A 634 1.09 17.39 25.58
CA THR A 634 1.30 17.51 27.03
C THR A 634 2.06 18.79 27.43
N SER A 635 2.23 19.76 26.52
CA SER A 635 2.96 21.02 26.75
C SER A 635 2.32 22.00 27.76
N GLY A 636 1.29 21.57 28.52
CA GLY A 636 0.70 22.32 29.63
C GLY A 636 -0.73 22.82 29.40
N ALA A 637 -1.37 22.41 28.31
CA ALA A 637 -2.79 22.68 28.04
C ALA A 637 -3.73 21.77 28.86
N PRO A 638 -4.97 22.21 29.17
CA PRO A 638 -5.96 21.36 29.83
C PRO A 638 -6.43 20.22 28.91
N VAL A 639 -6.44 19.00 29.44
CA VAL A 639 -6.84 17.77 28.75
C VAL A 639 -8.33 17.55 28.96
N ARG A 640 -9.13 17.63 27.91
CA ARG A 640 -10.59 17.49 27.99
C ARG A 640 -11.03 16.31 27.12
N VAL A 641 -12.05 15.57 27.54
CA VAL A 641 -12.56 14.41 26.80
C VAL A 641 -14.03 14.62 26.44
N MET A 642 -14.43 14.21 25.24
CA MET A 642 -15.80 14.14 24.74
C MET A 642 -16.09 12.71 24.28
N ALA A 643 -16.87 11.96 25.05
CA ALA A 643 -17.26 10.59 24.77
C ALA A 643 -18.72 10.57 24.29
N ILE A 644 -18.97 10.10 23.07
CA ILE A 644 -20.26 10.21 22.38
C ILE A 644 -20.87 8.83 22.20
N SER A 645 -22.12 8.64 22.63
CA SER A 645 -22.86 7.39 22.38
C SER A 645 -23.04 7.14 20.89
N SER A 646 -22.84 5.89 20.45
CA SER A 646 -23.11 5.50 19.06
C SER A 646 -24.57 5.70 18.64
N ASP A 647 -25.53 5.76 19.57
CA ASP A 647 -26.96 5.97 19.27
C ASP A 647 -27.26 7.38 18.75
N ILE A 648 -26.57 8.37 19.33
CA ILE A 648 -26.76 9.78 18.97
C ILE A 648 -25.89 10.20 17.78
N ALA A 649 -25.00 9.32 17.33
CA ALA A 649 -24.11 9.54 16.20
C ALA A 649 -24.80 9.19 14.87
N GLN A 650 -25.80 9.97 14.43
CA GLN A 650 -26.39 9.80 13.08
C GLN A 650 -25.64 10.59 12.00
N GLY A 651 -25.21 9.91 10.92
CA GLY A 651 -24.87 10.54 9.64
C GLY A 651 -23.39 10.78 9.30
N GLY A 652 -22.47 10.05 9.92
CA GLY A 652 -21.05 10.43 9.89
C GLY A 652 -20.87 11.61 10.83
N LEU A 653 -20.06 11.40 11.87
CA LEU A 653 -19.88 12.29 13.01
C LEU A 653 -19.88 13.78 12.68
N LEU A 654 -20.43 14.54 13.63
CA LEU A 654 -20.27 15.98 13.80
C LEU A 654 -18.96 16.45 13.19
N ALA A 655 -19.08 17.16 12.07
CA ALA A 655 -17.94 17.69 11.35
C ALA A 655 -17.13 18.58 12.29
N ARG A 656 -15.98 18.09 12.75
CA ARG A 656 -14.75 18.87 13.01
C ARG A 656 -15.01 20.27 13.61
N ASP A 657 -15.66 20.33 14.77
CA ASP A 657 -15.87 21.59 15.50
C ASP A 657 -15.53 21.46 17.00
N THR A 658 -14.78 20.43 17.38
CA THR A 658 -14.20 20.35 18.72
C THR A 658 -12.96 21.25 18.81
N ALA A 659 -12.90 22.08 19.85
CA ALA A 659 -11.81 23.02 20.08
C ALA A 659 -10.45 22.30 20.23
N ASP A 660 -9.35 22.97 19.88
CA ASP A 660 -7.99 22.45 20.06
C ASP A 660 -7.79 21.91 21.50
N GLY A 661 -7.31 20.66 21.61
CA GLY A 661 -7.00 20.00 22.88
C GLY A 661 -8.16 19.21 23.54
N VAL A 662 -9.18 18.81 22.78
CA VAL A 662 -10.25 17.89 23.23
C VAL A 662 -10.04 16.51 22.59
N ILE A 663 -10.08 15.45 23.41
CA ILE A 663 -10.04 14.04 22.99
C ILE A 663 -11.48 13.60 22.72
N GLU A 664 -11.81 13.24 21.48
CA GLU A 664 -13.15 12.82 21.09
C GLU A 664 -13.16 11.34 20.69
N PHE A 665 -14.15 10.57 21.17
CA PHE A 665 -14.39 9.21 20.69
C PHE A 665 -15.87 8.83 20.75
N ILE A 666 -16.28 7.94 19.84
CA ILE A 666 -17.58 7.25 19.94
C ILE A 666 -17.38 5.99 20.77
N TYR A 667 -18.22 5.80 21.78
CA TYR A 667 -18.33 4.51 22.46
C TYR A 667 -19.51 3.70 21.93
N ASN A 668 -19.34 2.39 21.89
CA ASN A 668 -20.38 1.48 21.44
C ASN A 668 -21.48 1.36 22.51
N GLU A 669 -22.67 1.87 22.19
CA GLU A 669 -23.83 1.79 23.07
C GLU A 669 -24.26 0.34 23.31
N SER A 670 -24.09 -0.57 22.35
CA SER A 670 -24.44 -1.99 22.54
C SER A 670 -23.51 -2.75 23.51
N GLY A 671 -22.45 -2.09 24.00
CA GLY A 671 -21.46 -2.63 24.92
C GLY A 671 -21.85 -2.61 26.40
N ALA A 672 -20.94 -3.02 27.27
CA ALA A 672 -21.08 -2.90 28.72
C ALA A 672 -20.41 -1.60 29.23
N PRO A 673 -20.85 -1.00 30.35
CA PRO A 673 -20.21 0.20 30.92
C PRO A 673 -18.69 0.05 31.13
N ALA A 674 -18.22 -1.15 31.49
CA ALA A 674 -16.79 -1.41 31.65
C ALA A 674 -15.99 -1.23 30.34
N GLN A 675 -16.60 -1.48 29.18
CA GLN A 675 -15.97 -1.24 27.88
C GLN A 675 -15.84 0.26 27.60
N VAL A 676 -16.87 1.04 27.90
CA VAL A 676 -16.83 2.51 27.79
C VAL A 676 -15.70 3.10 28.65
N LEU A 677 -15.51 2.59 29.87
CA LEU A 677 -14.40 3.01 30.72
C LEU A 677 -13.04 2.60 30.13
N GLN A 678 -12.92 1.40 29.58
CA GLN A 678 -11.69 0.94 28.95
C GLN A 678 -11.33 1.82 27.75
N GLU A 679 -12.30 2.19 26.92
CA GLU A 679 -12.11 3.12 25.80
C GLU A 679 -11.65 4.50 26.27
N LEU A 680 -12.25 5.02 27.35
CA LEU A 680 -11.81 6.26 27.99
C LEU A 680 -10.36 6.18 28.51
N GLU A 681 -9.98 5.07 29.15
CA GLU A 681 -8.63 4.86 29.69
C GLU A 681 -7.58 4.78 28.58
N LEU A 682 -7.92 4.11 27.48
CA LEU A 682 -7.10 4.05 26.28
C LEU A 682 -6.96 5.43 25.64
N ALA A 683 -8.07 6.17 25.48
CA ALA A 683 -8.07 7.51 24.91
C ALA A 683 -7.18 8.48 25.71
N LEU A 684 -7.04 8.27 27.01
CA LEU A 684 -6.21 9.09 27.89
C LEU A 684 -4.74 8.68 27.95
N GLY A 685 -4.37 7.47 27.55
CA GLY A 685 -2.98 7.01 27.53
C GLY A 685 -2.25 7.14 28.88
N GLY A 686 -2.99 7.07 30.00
CA GLY A 686 -2.47 7.26 31.36
C GLY A 686 -2.41 8.72 31.86
N VAL A 687 -2.76 9.70 31.04
CA VAL A 687 -2.89 11.12 31.43
C VAL A 687 -4.21 11.35 32.16
N LYS A 688 -4.24 12.26 33.15
CA LYS A 688 -5.49 12.63 33.84
C LYS A 688 -6.15 13.83 33.17
N ALA A 689 -7.45 13.73 32.91
CA ALA A 689 -8.25 14.79 32.30
C ALA A 689 -8.65 15.89 33.29
N ASP A 690 -8.81 17.12 32.79
CA ASP A 690 -9.45 18.24 33.46
C ASP A 690 -10.97 18.13 33.41
N SER A 691 -11.54 17.61 32.32
CA SER A 691 -12.96 17.24 32.26
C SER A 691 -13.23 16.06 31.33
N ILE A 692 -14.30 15.32 31.62
CA ILE A 692 -14.81 14.23 30.78
C ILE A 692 -16.30 14.46 30.55
N ALA A 693 -16.65 14.74 29.30
CA ALA A 693 -18.02 14.87 28.84
C ALA A 693 -18.56 13.53 28.32
N LEU A 694 -19.76 13.15 28.73
CA LEU A 694 -20.49 11.97 28.26
C LEU A 694 -21.78 12.43 27.57
N ALA A 695 -21.82 12.28 26.24
CA ALA A 695 -22.95 12.67 25.42
C ALA A 695 -23.82 11.46 25.04
N THR A 696 -25.09 11.52 25.43
CA THR A 696 -26.06 10.44 25.18
C THR A 696 -27.50 10.95 25.29
N HIS A 697 -28.48 10.09 25.01
CA HIS A 697 -29.87 10.41 25.22
C HIS A 697 -30.23 10.45 26.71
N GLY A 698 -30.87 11.56 27.11
CA GLY A 698 -31.54 11.72 28.39
C GLY A 698 -33.02 11.36 28.30
N SER A 699 -33.62 11.01 29.44
CA SER A 699 -35.04 10.76 29.60
C SER A 699 -35.67 11.77 30.56
N THR A 700 -36.95 12.07 30.33
CA THR A 700 -37.74 13.05 31.12
C THR A 700 -37.97 12.65 32.59
N ASP A 701 -37.56 11.45 33.00
CA ASP A 701 -37.63 10.95 34.37
C ASP A 701 -36.30 11.11 35.14
N GLY A 702 -35.33 11.84 34.60
CA GLY A 702 -34.02 12.07 35.24
C GLY A 702 -33.09 10.87 35.18
N THR A 703 -33.28 10.02 34.17
CA THR A 703 -32.37 8.93 33.80
C THR A 703 -31.74 9.20 32.44
N PHE A 704 -30.64 8.53 32.13
CA PHE A 704 -30.01 8.59 30.81
C PHE A 704 -29.40 7.24 30.45
N ASP A 705 -29.25 6.98 29.16
CA ASP A 705 -28.76 5.70 28.67
C ASP A 705 -27.24 5.77 28.47
N LEU A 706 -26.48 4.98 29.22
CA LEU A 706 -25.04 4.85 28.98
C LEU A 706 -24.74 3.76 27.95
N THR A 707 -25.47 2.65 27.98
CA THR A 707 -25.36 1.51 27.06
C THR A 707 -26.72 0.80 26.95
N ASP A 708 -26.88 -0.15 26.02
CA ASP A 708 -28.05 -1.03 25.90
C ASP A 708 -28.29 -1.80 27.22
N GLY A 709 -29.28 -1.34 28.00
CA GLY A 709 -29.58 -1.88 29.33
C GLY A 709 -28.78 -1.26 30.50
N GLY A 710 -27.95 -0.26 30.22
CA GLY A 710 -27.16 0.53 31.16
C GLY A 710 -27.83 1.85 31.60
N VAL A 711 -29.14 1.84 31.85
CA VAL A 711 -29.89 3.03 32.31
C VAL A 711 -29.27 3.57 33.60
N VAL A 712 -28.79 4.81 33.57
CA VAL A 712 -28.17 5.47 34.71
C VAL A 712 -29.23 6.21 35.53
N SER A 713 -29.33 5.78 36.78
CA SER A 713 -30.12 6.38 37.86
C SER A 713 -29.38 6.28 39.19
N ALA A 714 -29.74 7.10 40.17
CA ALA A 714 -29.22 6.99 41.55
C ALA A 714 -29.26 5.56 42.10
N GLY A 715 -30.33 4.81 41.83
CA GLY A 715 -30.48 3.40 42.22
C GLY A 715 -29.50 2.48 41.52
N SER A 716 -29.29 2.65 40.21
CA SER A 716 -28.33 1.84 39.45
C SER A 716 -26.87 2.09 39.88
N VAL A 717 -26.49 3.34 40.16
CA VAL A 717 -25.12 3.73 40.52
C VAL A 717 -24.73 3.18 41.89
N LEU A 718 -25.68 3.08 42.82
CA LEU A 718 -25.46 2.50 44.16
C LEU A 718 -25.68 0.99 44.21
N GLY A 719 -26.65 0.48 43.45
CA GLY A 719 -27.15 -0.89 43.53
C GLY A 719 -26.49 -1.87 42.57
N ASN A 720 -25.84 -1.40 41.50
CA ASN A 720 -25.13 -2.24 40.53
C ASN A 720 -23.61 -2.07 40.68
N ALA A 721 -22.93 -3.17 41.02
CA ALA A 721 -21.48 -3.16 41.23
C ALA A 721 -20.68 -2.73 39.97
N GLY A 722 -21.15 -3.10 38.78
CA GLY A 722 -20.53 -2.70 37.51
C GLY A 722 -20.68 -1.20 37.24
N MET A 723 -21.88 -0.64 37.47
CA MET A 723 -22.12 0.80 37.33
C MET A 723 -21.34 1.60 38.40
N ASN A 724 -21.27 1.10 39.63
CA ASN A 724 -20.48 1.71 40.68
C ASN A 724 -18.98 1.75 40.34
N ALA A 725 -18.43 0.63 39.87
CA ALA A 725 -17.04 0.52 39.44
C ALA A 725 -16.74 1.42 38.24
N PHE A 726 -17.66 1.51 37.28
CA PHE A 726 -17.57 2.42 36.14
C PHE A 726 -17.36 3.88 36.60
N TRP A 727 -18.24 4.40 37.45
CA TRP A 727 -18.14 5.79 37.91
C TRP A 727 -16.92 6.06 38.80
N GLN A 728 -16.47 5.08 39.59
CA GLN A 728 -15.18 5.15 40.29
C GLN A 728 -14.01 5.23 39.31
N GLY A 729 -14.04 4.42 38.25
CA GLY A 729 -13.03 4.43 37.20
C GLY A 729 -12.95 5.75 36.46
N VAL A 730 -14.08 6.28 35.99
CA VAL A 730 -14.18 7.60 35.35
C VAL A 730 -13.62 8.69 36.27
N GLY A 731 -14.01 8.67 37.56
CA GLY A 731 -13.47 9.61 38.55
C GLY A 731 -11.96 9.48 38.77
N GLY A 732 -11.46 8.25 38.70
CA GLY A 732 -10.04 7.91 38.74
C GLY A 732 -9.25 8.48 37.57
N GLN A 733 -9.88 8.71 36.41
CA GLN A 733 -9.24 9.29 35.22
C GLN A 733 -9.19 10.82 35.20
N LEU A 734 -9.85 11.48 36.15
CA LEU A 734 -9.83 12.94 36.29
C LEU A 734 -8.74 13.42 37.25
N LYS A 735 -8.22 14.63 37.02
CA LYS A 735 -7.38 15.38 37.97
C LYS A 735 -8.17 15.68 39.24
N THR A 736 -7.48 16.06 40.32
CA THR A 736 -8.12 16.35 41.61
C THR A 736 -9.25 17.39 41.53
N ALA A 737 -9.09 18.39 40.65
CA ALA A 737 -10.09 19.43 40.41
C ALA A 737 -10.98 19.19 39.17
N GLY A 738 -10.90 18.01 38.55
CA GLY A 738 -11.62 17.73 37.31
C GLY A 738 -13.10 17.42 37.50
N SER A 739 -13.87 17.57 36.42
CA SER A 739 -15.32 17.37 36.40
C SER A 739 -15.77 16.29 35.41
N ILE A 740 -16.96 15.75 35.68
CA ILE A 740 -17.73 14.91 34.77
C ILE A 740 -18.87 15.78 34.24
N ASP A 741 -18.99 15.90 32.93
CA ASP A 741 -19.98 16.73 32.27
C ASP A 741 -20.99 15.80 31.57
N LEU A 742 -22.25 15.78 32.03
CA LEU A 742 -23.28 14.90 31.49
C LEU A 742 -24.12 15.66 30.46
N LEU A 743 -23.93 15.32 29.18
CA LEU A 743 -24.64 15.90 28.05
C LEU A 743 -25.81 14.98 27.71
N ALA A 744 -26.84 15.04 28.54
CA ALA A 744 -28.09 14.30 28.39
C ALA A 744 -29.26 15.23 28.70
N CYS A 745 -30.19 15.39 27.75
CA CYS A 745 -31.29 16.35 27.85
C CYS A 745 -32.13 16.18 29.13
N ASP A 746 -32.56 17.31 29.70
CA ASP A 746 -33.50 17.43 30.81
C ASP A 746 -33.09 16.67 32.10
N LEU A 747 -31.82 16.28 32.23
CA LEU A 747 -31.39 15.41 33.32
C LEU A 747 -31.64 16.06 34.69
N ALA A 748 -31.19 17.29 34.88
CA ALA A 748 -31.31 18.01 36.15
C ALA A 748 -32.62 18.79 36.34
N ASP A 749 -33.58 18.70 35.40
CA ASP A 749 -34.93 19.30 35.55
C ASP A 749 -35.76 18.55 36.61
N SER A 750 -35.45 17.27 36.83
CA SER A 750 -36.13 16.43 37.80
C SER A 750 -35.34 16.26 39.11
N MET A 751 -36.06 16.12 40.23
CA MET A 751 -35.46 15.77 41.53
C MET A 751 -34.68 14.43 41.46
N GLN A 752 -35.12 13.52 40.59
CA GLN A 752 -34.48 12.23 40.38
C GLN A 752 -33.14 12.37 39.67
N GLY A 753 -33.03 13.19 38.62
CA GLY A 753 -31.76 13.39 37.94
C GLY A 753 -30.78 14.26 38.74
N GLN A 754 -31.26 15.23 39.53
CA GLN A 754 -30.41 15.91 40.52
C GLN A 754 -29.84 14.92 41.56
N LEU A 755 -30.64 13.95 41.99
CA LEU A 755 -30.17 12.87 42.88
C LEU A 755 -29.19 11.94 42.16
N THR A 756 -29.42 11.60 40.89
CA THR A 756 -28.50 10.81 40.06
C THR A 756 -27.13 11.49 39.95
N ALA A 757 -27.09 12.78 39.60
CA ALA A 757 -25.84 13.55 39.51
C ALA A 757 -25.11 13.64 40.86
N ALA A 758 -25.83 13.87 41.96
CA ALA A 758 -25.25 13.89 43.30
C ALA A 758 -24.63 12.53 43.71
N VAL A 759 -25.29 11.43 43.36
CA VAL A 759 -24.78 10.08 43.61
C VAL A 759 -23.55 9.76 42.76
N ILE A 760 -23.55 10.15 41.48
CA ILE A 760 -22.36 10.01 40.62
C ILE A 760 -21.19 10.81 41.20
N SER A 761 -21.44 12.04 41.67
CA SER A 761 -20.41 12.87 42.29
C SER A 761 -19.81 12.21 43.54
N GLN A 762 -20.67 11.61 44.38
CA GLN A 762 -20.24 10.89 45.57
C GLN A 762 -19.41 9.64 45.25
N VAL A 763 -19.80 8.86 44.23
CA VAL A 763 -19.13 7.60 43.86
C VAL A 763 -17.82 7.85 43.11
N SER A 764 -17.81 8.80 42.18
CA SER A 764 -16.62 9.17 41.40
C SER A 764 -15.60 9.99 42.19
N GLY A 765 -16.04 10.70 43.23
CA GLY A 765 -15.21 11.66 43.95
C GLY A 765 -14.90 12.93 43.14
N ARG A 766 -15.70 13.21 42.10
CA ARG A 766 -15.55 14.33 41.17
C ARG A 766 -16.79 15.20 41.12
N ALA A 767 -16.64 16.45 40.69
CA ALA A 767 -17.78 17.31 40.42
C ALA A 767 -18.55 16.76 39.21
N VAL A 768 -19.88 16.86 39.24
CA VAL A 768 -20.75 16.46 38.14
C VAL A 768 -21.57 17.65 37.69
N ASN A 769 -21.50 17.95 36.40
CA ASN A 769 -22.26 19.00 35.74
C ASN A 769 -23.31 18.37 34.81
N ALA A 770 -24.48 18.98 34.66
CA ALA A 770 -25.60 18.45 33.87
C ALA A 770 -26.55 19.56 33.42
N SER A 771 -27.31 19.34 32.34
CA SER A 771 -28.32 20.29 31.87
C SER A 771 -29.65 20.13 32.61
N THR A 772 -30.39 21.23 32.71
CA THR A 772 -31.77 21.31 33.22
C THR A 772 -32.79 21.45 32.09
N ASP A 773 -32.34 21.50 30.84
CA ASP A 773 -33.17 21.55 29.65
C ASP A 773 -32.56 20.75 28.49
N ALA A 774 -33.11 20.93 27.29
CA ALA A 774 -32.65 20.27 26.08
C ALA A 774 -31.24 20.74 25.71
N THR A 775 -30.25 19.85 25.76
CA THR A 775 -28.90 20.16 25.30
C THR A 775 -28.79 20.00 23.79
N GLY A 776 -28.27 21.01 23.09
CA GLY A 776 -27.96 20.91 21.67
C GLY A 776 -28.23 22.18 20.86
N ASN A 777 -28.47 22.00 19.56
CA ASN A 777 -28.55 23.10 18.61
C ASN A 777 -29.69 24.10 18.95
N PRO A 778 -29.38 25.39 19.12
CA PRO A 778 -30.37 26.44 19.40
C PRO A 778 -31.50 26.58 18.37
N ALA A 779 -31.27 26.16 17.13
CA ALA A 779 -32.31 26.14 16.10
C ALA A 779 -33.44 25.14 16.41
N TYR A 780 -33.19 24.15 17.27
CA TYR A 780 -34.15 23.15 17.72
C TYR A 780 -34.58 23.34 19.18
N GLY A 781 -34.25 24.50 19.77
CA GLY A 781 -34.69 24.89 21.11
C GLY A 781 -33.83 24.38 22.27
N GLY A 782 -32.62 23.87 21.99
CA GLY A 782 -31.64 23.54 23.03
C GLY A 782 -30.53 24.57 23.18
N ASP A 783 -29.66 24.41 24.16
CA ASP A 783 -28.38 25.12 24.23
C ASP A 783 -27.24 24.21 24.68
N TRP A 784 -26.02 24.75 24.74
CA TRP A 784 -24.83 23.99 25.13
C TRP A 784 -24.42 24.32 26.57
N ILE A 785 -25.37 24.69 27.42
CA ILE A 785 -25.12 25.07 28.81
C ILE A 785 -25.48 23.88 29.72
N LEU A 786 -24.65 23.67 30.74
CA LEU A 786 -24.95 22.78 31.87
C LEU A 786 -25.23 23.66 33.10
N GLU A 787 -26.50 23.92 33.39
CA GLU A 787 -26.93 24.82 34.47
C GLU A 787 -26.52 24.28 35.84
N MET A 788 -26.52 22.95 36.00
CA MET A 788 -25.89 22.31 37.14
C MET A 788 -24.37 22.37 36.93
N GLY A 789 -23.72 23.32 37.58
CA GLY A 789 -22.27 23.56 37.45
C GLY A 789 -21.91 24.88 36.78
N ASN A 790 -22.86 25.48 36.05
CA ASN A 790 -22.68 26.72 35.29
C ASN A 790 -21.52 26.62 34.29
N VAL A 791 -21.55 25.56 33.48
CA VAL A 791 -20.57 25.28 32.41
C VAL A 791 -21.20 25.65 31.07
N ASP A 792 -20.45 26.39 30.24
CA ASP A 792 -20.79 26.73 28.86
C ASP A 792 -19.83 25.92 27.97
N LEU A 793 -20.36 24.93 27.22
CA LEU A 793 -19.59 23.88 26.55
C LEU A 793 -18.96 24.30 25.23
#